data_AF-A0A6B1DAR2-F1
#
_entry.id   AF-A0A6B1DAR2-F1
#
_cell.length_a   1.000
_cell.length_b   1.000
_cell.length_c   1.000
_cell.angle_alpha   90.00
_cell.angle_beta   90.00
_cell.angle_gamma   90.00
#
_symmetry.space_group_name_H-M   'P 1'
#
loop_
_entity.id
_entity.type
_entity.pdbx_description
1 polymer ?
#
loop_
_entity_poly.entity_id
_entity_poly.type
_entity_poly.pdbx_seq_one_letter_code
_entity_poly.pdbx_strand_id
1 'polypeptide(L)'
;MEHFVYRNEKTNQISFPLGGIGTGCIGLAGNGRLIDWEIFNRPNKGSVNGFSHFAIRAENDGEVTDARILHGNLHSPYQGELVAPIFSTFGWGPRREYLTGLPHFESVDFRGQFPLAELSYQDDTFPGKVQLTAFNPFIPTNEDDSGIPAAFFEFSVTNTTAADHTYTIVGVLTNPLPATNLNTVEANPWGHTLHLSSDSLQPNDTAYGNLTLATDAGLAGDVEVSWQQNWFRGAWFDNLEVYWKDLNTPGPFQNRVYDTAEQKAGGARFTEQDTGLLAVHLPVAPGETRRVRFLISWSFPNCENYWKEEQAGAPNWKNYYATRWQDSRASAQFAVEQWPRLYDETKRFQEALFASTIPAAALDAVSANISILKSPTVLRLEDGTFYGWEGLHPDEGCCEGSCTHVWNYQQALPFLFPALERTMRTADYRYNLLENGAMPFRIQLPLGSDPSPFRPCCDGQFGGVMKTYRDWKISGDHAWLRSVWPGVKKSLEFAWSPDNIDRWDPDKSGVLTGRQHHTLDMELFGPNSWLTGFYLGALKAASEMAEAIGDVSAASQYHAIFERGKAWVDQNLFNGEYYVQRVDLNDRDLVESYGPQEDALKGGSALDAYWNAEHNEIKYQIGEGSSIDQVLAQWHASLYGLGDLHDPDQVKRACAAIYKYNFVPEMSQVYNPCRIYALNDEGGLVICAWPDDVEKPLIPAPYSQETMNGFEYAAASHMIMVGLVDEGMRCVEAIRHRYDGERRNPWNEFECGNNYARSMASYALLNAFSGFRFDMVNGALGFQPVQPLNGEFRTFWSLDSGWGEFKITPQHSSLEVLYGSLNLRSLQLPFLAEAAVAAVTLDDEPVSFQKQDGAISLQAGTEIQAGQTLQVLYA
;
A
#
# COMPACT_ATOMS: atom_id res chain seq x y z
N MET A 1 -16.39 -15.48 3.10
CA MET A 1 -15.55 -15.64 4.31
C MET A 1 -14.39 -16.61 4.08
N GLU A 2 -14.61 -17.79 3.49
CA GLU A 2 -13.54 -18.78 3.25
C GLU A 2 -12.40 -18.28 2.33
N HIS A 3 -12.69 -17.40 1.37
CA HIS A 3 -11.69 -16.82 0.45
C HIS A 3 -10.49 -16.15 1.15
N PHE A 4 -10.68 -15.63 2.37
CA PHE A 4 -9.64 -14.92 3.13
C PHE A 4 -8.93 -15.80 4.17
N VAL A 5 -9.15 -17.13 4.12
CA VAL A 5 -8.54 -18.10 5.03
C VAL A 5 -7.52 -18.93 4.26
N TYR A 6 -6.29 -18.89 4.75
CA TYR A 6 -5.12 -19.57 4.21
C TYR A 6 -4.77 -20.75 5.12
N ARG A 7 -4.51 -21.92 4.51
CA ARG A 7 -4.20 -23.18 5.19
C ARG A 7 -3.11 -23.93 4.45
N ASN A 8 -2.38 -24.78 5.16
CA ASN A 8 -1.35 -25.66 4.59
C ASN A 8 -0.36 -24.88 3.72
N GLU A 9 -0.11 -25.31 2.49
CA GLU A 9 0.85 -24.69 1.58
C GLU A 9 0.54 -23.20 1.30
N LYS A 10 -0.73 -22.78 1.41
CA LYS A 10 -1.12 -21.38 1.25
C LYS A 10 -0.66 -20.45 2.38
N THR A 11 -0.05 -20.97 3.44
CA THR A 11 0.58 -20.15 4.49
C THR A 11 2.07 -19.89 4.23
N ASN A 12 2.66 -20.46 3.17
CA ASN A 12 4.11 -20.50 2.97
C ASN A 12 4.74 -19.14 2.73
N GLN A 13 4.10 -18.32 1.90
CA GLN A 13 4.65 -17.06 1.43
C GLN A 13 4.11 -15.86 2.22
N ILE A 14 3.16 -16.07 3.14
CA ILE A 14 2.52 -14.98 3.87
C ILE A 14 3.57 -14.24 4.72
N SER A 15 3.63 -12.92 4.54
CA SER A 15 4.21 -11.94 5.45
C SER A 15 3.25 -10.76 5.51
N PHE A 16 2.47 -10.70 6.60
CA PHE A 16 1.44 -9.68 6.82
C PHE A 16 2.04 -8.51 7.60
N PRO A 17 2.02 -7.26 7.09
CA PRO A 17 2.74 -6.15 7.69
C PRO A 17 2.04 -5.62 8.96
N LEU A 18 2.77 -5.58 10.08
CA LEU A 18 2.35 -4.96 11.34
C LEU A 18 3.23 -3.74 11.62
N GLY A 19 2.73 -2.54 11.34
CA GLY A 19 3.42 -1.28 11.57
C GLY A 19 2.62 -0.07 11.10
N GLY A 20 3.01 1.12 11.54
CA GLY A 20 2.39 2.39 11.18
C GLY A 20 2.84 2.92 9.81
N ILE A 21 2.06 3.84 9.26
CA ILE A 21 2.40 4.53 8.00
C ILE A 21 3.69 5.32 8.20
N GLY A 22 4.73 4.95 7.44
CA GLY A 22 6.03 5.60 7.50
C GLY A 22 6.88 5.25 8.73
N THR A 23 6.56 4.17 9.44
CA THR A 23 7.31 3.75 10.65
C THR A 23 8.18 2.52 10.47
N GLY A 24 8.10 1.85 9.31
CA GLY A 24 8.52 0.46 9.16
C GLY A 24 7.49 -0.52 9.74
N CYS A 25 7.72 -1.82 9.55
CA CYS A 25 6.82 -2.88 10.01
C CYS A 25 7.56 -4.16 10.41
N ILE A 26 6.85 -5.04 11.11
CA ILE A 26 7.23 -6.43 11.36
C ILE A 26 6.27 -7.32 10.57
N GLY A 27 6.79 -8.26 9.78
CA GLY A 27 6.00 -9.26 9.07
C GLY A 27 5.49 -10.36 10.00
N LEU A 28 4.19 -10.63 9.98
CA LEU A 28 3.59 -11.81 10.59
C LEU A 28 3.47 -12.92 9.55
N ALA A 29 4.25 -13.98 9.73
CA ALA A 29 4.26 -15.11 8.82
C ALA A 29 2.95 -15.92 8.90
N GLY A 30 2.59 -16.62 7.83
CA GLY A 30 1.38 -17.45 7.79
C GLY A 30 1.34 -18.55 8.86
N ASN A 31 2.50 -18.97 9.35
CA ASN A 31 2.64 -19.92 10.45
C ASN A 31 2.86 -19.26 11.82
N GLY A 32 2.69 -17.94 11.97
CA GLY A 32 2.76 -17.23 13.26
C GLY A 32 4.14 -16.70 13.68
N ARG A 33 5.19 -16.88 12.86
CA ARG A 33 6.52 -16.29 13.12
C ARG A 33 6.53 -14.78 12.90
N LEU A 34 7.43 -14.08 13.61
CA LEU A 34 7.76 -12.68 13.34
C LEU A 34 9.00 -12.61 12.43
N ILE A 35 8.80 -12.17 11.20
CA ILE A 35 9.81 -12.06 10.13
C ILE A 35 9.85 -10.63 9.58
N ASP A 36 10.73 -10.34 8.62
CA ASP A 36 10.79 -9.05 7.93
C ASP A 36 10.77 -7.88 8.92
N TRP A 37 11.80 -7.79 9.77
CA TRP A 37 11.94 -6.73 10.77
C TRP A 37 12.46 -5.46 10.11
N GLU A 38 11.56 -4.76 9.43
CA GLU A 38 11.83 -3.57 8.61
C GLU A 38 11.65 -2.27 9.40
N ILE A 39 12.00 -2.30 10.69
CA ILE A 39 11.81 -1.18 11.64
C ILE A 39 13.05 -0.28 11.79
N PHE A 40 14.12 -0.56 11.03
CA PHE A 40 15.42 0.12 11.13
C PHE A 40 15.63 1.17 10.03
N ASN A 41 14.57 1.90 9.69
CA ASN A 41 14.56 2.99 8.70
C ASN A 41 14.89 2.58 7.26
N ARG A 42 14.84 1.27 6.96
CA ARG A 42 15.06 0.71 5.62
C ARG A 42 14.38 -0.66 5.47
N PRO A 43 14.18 -1.15 4.23
CA PRO A 43 13.75 -2.52 3.98
C PRO A 43 14.69 -3.54 4.62
N ASN A 44 14.13 -4.68 5.00
CA ASN A 44 14.90 -5.76 5.62
C ASN A 44 14.21 -7.12 5.37
N LYS A 45 13.95 -7.44 4.10
CA LYS A 45 13.22 -8.64 3.68
C LYS A 45 14.01 -9.92 3.96
N GLY A 46 13.32 -10.96 4.42
CA GLY A 46 13.91 -12.23 4.82
C GLY A 46 14.63 -12.20 6.17
N SER A 47 14.47 -11.12 6.94
CA SER A 47 15.14 -10.94 8.22
C SER A 47 14.37 -11.53 9.41
N VAL A 48 15.09 -11.67 10.52
CA VAL A 48 14.60 -12.04 11.85
C VAL A 48 15.25 -11.11 12.87
N ASN A 49 14.65 -10.96 14.06
CA ASN A 49 15.27 -10.27 15.20
C ASN A 49 15.60 -11.28 16.30
N GLY A 50 16.75 -11.94 16.17
CA GLY A 50 17.20 -12.98 17.10
C GLY A 50 16.14 -14.06 17.33
N PHE A 51 15.86 -14.37 18.59
CA PHE A 51 14.84 -15.33 19.00
C PHE A 51 13.55 -14.62 19.44
N SER A 52 13.17 -13.49 18.85
CA SER A 52 11.90 -12.82 19.18
C SER A 52 10.70 -13.65 18.74
N HIS A 53 9.81 -14.01 19.67
CA HIS A 53 8.65 -14.88 19.41
C HIS A 53 7.61 -14.80 20.53
N PHE A 54 6.49 -15.50 20.33
CA PHE A 54 5.52 -15.79 21.39
C PHE A 54 5.46 -17.30 21.68
N ALA A 55 5.26 -17.67 22.95
CA ALA A 55 5.11 -19.04 23.40
C ALA A 55 3.93 -19.17 24.36
N ILE A 56 3.44 -20.40 24.53
CA ILE A 56 2.41 -20.75 25.49
C ILE A 56 2.82 -21.97 26.30
N ARG A 57 2.41 -21.98 27.57
CA ARG A 57 2.53 -23.13 28.46
C ARG A 57 1.22 -23.37 29.18
N ALA A 58 0.85 -24.63 29.39
CA ALA A 58 -0.29 -25.03 30.20
C ALA A 58 0.19 -25.76 31.45
N GLU A 59 -0.27 -25.31 32.62
CA GLU A 59 0.04 -25.88 33.93
C GLU A 59 -1.22 -26.36 34.63
N ASN A 60 -1.14 -27.51 35.29
CA ASN A 60 -2.17 -28.03 36.17
C ASN A 60 -1.50 -28.62 37.42
N ASP A 61 -2.02 -28.30 38.61
CA ASP A 61 -1.54 -28.81 39.90
C ASP A 61 -0.02 -28.69 40.15
N GLY A 62 0.60 -27.62 39.64
CA GLY A 62 2.04 -27.34 39.81
C GLY A 62 2.95 -28.15 38.88
N GLU A 63 2.40 -28.79 37.85
CA GLU A 63 3.13 -29.46 36.78
C GLU A 63 2.87 -28.78 35.43
N VAL A 64 3.92 -28.67 34.61
CA VAL A 64 3.77 -28.24 33.21
C VAL A 64 3.27 -29.42 32.39
N THR A 65 2.03 -29.31 31.90
CA THR A 65 1.37 -30.35 31.11
C THR A 65 1.74 -30.29 29.63
N ASP A 66 1.96 -29.08 29.10
CA ASP A 66 2.44 -28.85 27.73
C ASP A 66 3.08 -27.45 27.62
N ALA A 67 4.06 -27.29 26.74
CA ALA A 67 4.72 -26.04 26.41
C ALA A 67 5.02 -26.00 24.91
N ARG A 68 4.73 -24.87 24.26
CA ARG A 68 4.83 -24.73 22.81
C ARG A 68 5.24 -23.33 22.40
N ILE A 69 5.99 -23.24 21.31
CA ILE A 69 6.12 -22.00 20.55
C ILE A 69 4.81 -21.77 19.78
N LEU A 70 4.31 -20.54 19.74
CA LEU A 70 3.07 -20.17 19.05
C LEU A 70 3.30 -20.02 17.54
N HIS A 71 3.81 -21.10 16.93
CA HIS A 71 3.99 -21.27 15.49
C HIS A 71 3.23 -22.52 15.00
N GLY A 72 2.92 -22.56 13.71
CA GLY A 72 2.59 -23.78 12.98
C GLY A 72 3.83 -24.42 12.34
N ASN A 73 3.68 -25.64 11.84
CA ASN A 73 4.72 -26.33 11.08
C ASN A 73 5.32 -25.43 9.99
N LEU A 74 6.64 -25.51 9.81
CA LEU A 74 7.29 -25.00 8.60
C LEU A 74 7.07 -26.03 7.48
N HIS A 75 6.76 -25.58 6.26
CA HIS A 75 6.67 -26.46 5.10
C HIS A 75 8.00 -26.53 4.33
N SER A 76 8.13 -27.57 3.49
CA SER A 76 9.33 -27.83 2.66
C SER A 76 9.71 -26.61 1.78
N PRO A 77 10.99 -26.43 1.39
CA PRO A 77 12.00 -27.48 1.19
C PRO A 77 12.98 -27.78 2.36
N TYR A 78 12.95 -27.10 3.50
CA TYR A 78 13.88 -27.34 4.64
C TYR A 78 15.38 -27.31 4.32
N GLN A 79 15.78 -26.73 3.19
CA GLN A 79 17.17 -26.77 2.73
C GLN A 79 18.06 -25.67 3.34
N GLY A 80 17.48 -24.72 4.07
CA GLY A 80 18.18 -23.51 4.50
C GLY A 80 18.16 -22.43 3.43
N GLU A 81 18.97 -21.39 3.61
CA GLU A 81 18.87 -20.15 2.84
C GLU A 81 20.12 -19.82 2.03
N LEU A 82 19.95 -19.34 0.81
CA LEU A 82 21.06 -19.01 -0.08
C LEU A 82 21.88 -17.80 0.41
N VAL A 83 21.23 -16.82 1.05
CA VAL A 83 21.88 -15.61 1.56
C VAL A 83 21.78 -15.60 3.08
N ALA A 84 22.80 -16.18 3.72
CA ALA A 84 22.94 -16.22 5.18
C ALA A 84 24.43 -16.36 5.55
N PRO A 85 24.81 -16.06 6.81
CA PRO A 85 26.17 -16.29 7.28
C PRO A 85 26.65 -17.75 7.08
N ILE A 86 27.97 -17.93 7.03
CA ILE A 86 28.60 -19.26 6.99
C ILE A 86 28.08 -20.09 8.17
N PHE A 87 27.75 -21.36 7.93
CA PHE A 87 27.10 -22.28 8.88
C PHE A 87 25.61 -22.01 9.18
N SER A 88 24.94 -21.18 8.38
CA SER A 88 23.48 -20.97 8.44
C SER A 88 22.85 -20.81 7.05
N THR A 89 23.57 -21.27 6.01
CA THR A 89 23.19 -21.15 4.59
C THR A 89 22.62 -22.46 4.05
N PHE A 90 22.40 -22.54 2.74
CA PHE A 90 21.90 -23.70 2.02
C PHE A 90 22.69 -24.97 2.40
N GLY A 91 21.96 -26.04 2.73
CA GLY A 91 22.49 -27.29 3.28
C GLY A 91 22.51 -27.39 4.81
N TRP A 92 22.20 -26.31 5.54
CA TRP A 92 22.21 -26.29 7.02
C TRP A 92 20.83 -26.45 7.68
N GLY A 93 19.79 -26.66 6.88
CA GLY A 93 18.41 -26.70 7.37
C GLY A 93 17.85 -25.29 7.65
N PRO A 94 16.61 -25.20 8.15
CA PRO A 94 16.01 -23.93 8.53
C PRO A 94 16.84 -23.18 9.60
N ARG A 95 16.82 -21.84 9.56
CA ARG A 95 17.46 -20.98 10.56
C ARG A 95 17.02 -21.35 11.98
N ARG A 96 17.93 -21.27 12.95
CA ARG A 96 17.64 -21.55 14.36
C ARG A 96 16.60 -20.58 14.93
N GLU A 97 16.65 -19.34 14.47
CA GLU A 97 15.76 -18.24 14.80
C GLU A 97 14.30 -18.54 14.43
N TYR A 98 14.05 -19.50 13.53
CA TYR A 98 12.69 -19.97 13.25
C TYR A 98 12.11 -20.89 14.32
N LEU A 99 12.93 -21.36 15.28
CA LEU A 99 12.53 -22.21 16.41
C LEU A 99 11.86 -23.52 15.99
N THR A 100 12.06 -23.98 14.75
CA THR A 100 11.45 -25.19 14.19
C THR A 100 11.86 -26.48 14.89
N GLY A 101 12.94 -26.45 15.68
CA GLY A 101 13.38 -27.57 16.52
C GLY A 101 12.69 -27.66 17.89
N LEU A 102 11.91 -26.65 18.30
CA LEU A 102 11.14 -26.67 19.55
C LEU A 102 9.70 -27.14 19.29
N PRO A 103 9.02 -27.78 20.25
CA PRO A 103 7.59 -28.09 20.13
C PRO A 103 6.74 -26.85 19.78
N HIS A 104 5.83 -27.02 18.83
CA HIS A 104 4.91 -26.00 18.32
C HIS A 104 3.59 -26.66 17.89
N PHE A 105 2.66 -25.91 17.30
CA PHE A 105 1.38 -26.45 16.85
C PHE A 105 1.51 -27.12 15.48
N GLU A 106 0.71 -28.16 15.25
CA GLU A 106 0.73 -28.90 13.98
C GLU A 106 0.36 -28.01 12.79
N SER A 107 -0.67 -27.18 12.93
CA SER A 107 -1.09 -26.27 11.85
C SER A 107 -1.70 -24.97 12.39
N VAL A 108 -1.78 -23.99 11.49
CA VAL A 108 -2.38 -22.68 11.77
C VAL A 108 -3.32 -22.34 10.62
N ASP A 109 -4.57 -22.03 10.95
CA ASP A 109 -5.47 -21.34 10.04
C ASP A 109 -5.17 -19.85 10.12
N PHE A 110 -4.70 -19.26 9.02
CA PHE A 110 -4.41 -17.83 8.92
C PHE A 110 -5.55 -17.13 8.19
N ARG A 111 -6.26 -16.22 8.85
CA ARG A 111 -7.26 -15.36 8.22
C ARG A 111 -6.72 -13.96 8.09
N GLY A 112 -6.52 -13.50 6.86
CA GLY A 112 -5.97 -12.19 6.55
C GLY A 112 -7.02 -11.27 5.95
N GLN A 113 -7.70 -10.50 6.79
CA GLN A 113 -8.60 -9.44 6.36
C GLN A 113 -8.00 -8.11 6.79
N PHE A 114 -7.05 -7.62 5.99
CA PHE A 114 -6.25 -6.44 6.31
C PHE A 114 -7.17 -5.25 6.66
N PRO A 115 -6.91 -4.53 7.79
CA PRO A 115 -5.68 -4.47 8.59
C PRO A 115 -5.59 -5.45 9.77
N LEU A 116 -6.48 -6.45 9.88
CA LEU A 116 -6.43 -7.46 10.94
C LEU A 116 -6.02 -8.84 10.40
N ALA A 117 -5.18 -9.53 11.17
CA ALA A 117 -4.87 -10.94 11.00
C ALA A 117 -5.39 -11.74 12.20
N GLU A 118 -6.07 -12.86 11.92
CA GLU A 118 -6.53 -13.82 12.94
C GLU A 118 -5.86 -15.17 12.68
N LEU A 119 -5.15 -15.71 13.67
CA LEU A 119 -4.51 -17.03 13.61
C LEU A 119 -5.20 -17.96 14.59
N SER A 120 -5.61 -19.15 14.13
CA SER A 120 -6.13 -20.21 14.98
C SER A 120 -5.18 -21.40 14.99
N TYR A 121 -4.54 -21.63 16.13
CA TYR A 121 -3.54 -22.69 16.31
C TYR A 121 -4.24 -24.04 16.54
N GLN A 122 -3.90 -25.04 15.74
CA GLN A 122 -4.51 -26.36 15.78
C GLN A 122 -3.51 -27.41 16.28
N ASP A 123 -3.88 -28.10 17.35
CA ASP A 123 -3.22 -29.31 17.80
C ASP A 123 -4.12 -30.07 18.79
N ASP A 124 -4.35 -31.36 18.55
CA ASP A 124 -5.24 -32.18 19.38
C ASP A 124 -4.66 -32.55 20.75
N THR A 125 -3.35 -32.36 20.95
CA THR A 125 -2.65 -32.74 22.18
C THR A 125 -2.43 -31.57 23.14
N PHE A 126 -2.53 -30.32 22.68
CA PHE A 126 -2.47 -29.16 23.57
C PHE A 126 -3.77 -29.06 24.38
N PRO A 127 -3.71 -28.88 25.73
CA PRO A 127 -4.89 -28.90 26.58
C PRO A 127 -5.65 -27.57 26.53
N GLY A 128 -6.01 -27.06 25.35
CA GLY A 128 -6.75 -25.82 25.17
C GLY A 128 -6.88 -25.38 23.72
N LYS A 129 -7.65 -24.32 23.45
CA LYS A 129 -7.70 -23.66 22.14
C LYS A 129 -7.03 -22.29 22.23
N VAL A 130 -6.16 -21.98 21.27
CA VAL A 130 -5.41 -20.72 21.24
C VAL A 130 -5.69 -19.99 19.94
N GLN A 131 -5.94 -18.68 20.05
CA GLN A 131 -6.08 -17.79 18.91
C GLN A 131 -5.28 -16.51 19.12
N LEU A 132 -4.76 -15.94 18.05
CA LEU A 132 -4.12 -14.63 18.01
C LEU A 132 -4.91 -13.70 17.09
N THR A 133 -5.21 -12.50 17.58
CA THR A 133 -5.58 -11.35 16.74
C THR A 133 -4.41 -10.38 16.71
N ALA A 134 -3.89 -10.06 15.52
CA ALA A 134 -2.79 -9.13 15.34
C ALA A 134 -3.19 -7.98 14.41
N PHE A 135 -2.74 -6.76 14.73
CA PHE A 135 -3.00 -5.57 13.92
C PHE A 135 -2.00 -4.44 14.17
N ASN A 136 -2.04 -3.41 13.33
CA ASN A 136 -1.64 -2.05 13.67
C ASN A 136 -2.83 -1.14 13.28
N PRO A 137 -3.10 -0.04 13.99
CA PRO A 137 -4.24 0.80 13.67
C PRO A 137 -4.19 1.29 12.22
N PHE A 138 -5.30 1.15 11.49
CA PHE A 138 -5.43 1.67 10.13
C PHE A 138 -6.83 2.26 10.03
N ILE A 139 -6.89 3.56 10.29
CA ILE A 139 -8.10 4.33 10.48
C ILE A 139 -8.07 5.42 9.41
N PRO A 140 -8.82 5.28 8.30
CA PRO A 140 -8.81 6.28 7.25
C PRO A 140 -9.12 7.67 7.80
N THR A 141 -8.49 8.70 7.24
CA THR A 141 -8.50 10.11 7.69
C THR A 141 -7.83 10.40 9.03
N ASN A 142 -7.24 9.38 9.69
CA ASN A 142 -6.45 9.56 10.92
C ASN A 142 -5.04 8.98 10.71
N GLU A 143 -4.20 9.73 10.00
CA GLU A 143 -2.81 9.38 9.69
C GLU A 143 -1.88 9.31 10.92
N ASP A 144 -2.26 9.95 12.02
CA ASP A 144 -1.45 9.98 13.25
C ASP A 144 -1.59 8.68 14.04
N ASP A 145 -2.82 8.22 14.30
CA ASP A 145 -3.04 6.92 14.92
C ASP A 145 -2.67 5.78 13.96
N SER A 146 -2.88 5.97 12.65
CA SER A 146 -2.41 5.04 11.63
C SER A 146 -0.89 5.06 11.44
N GLY A 147 -0.20 6.02 12.08
CA GLY A 147 1.26 6.20 12.06
C GLY A 147 1.96 5.75 13.35
N ILE A 148 1.30 4.96 14.21
CA ILE A 148 1.90 4.48 15.46
C ILE A 148 2.96 3.41 15.16
N PRO A 149 4.21 3.56 15.67
CA PRO A 149 5.31 2.61 15.44
C PRO A 149 5.23 1.39 16.38
N ALA A 150 4.20 0.57 16.18
CA ALA A 150 3.99 -0.63 17.00
C ALA A 150 3.23 -1.77 16.30
N ALA A 151 3.38 -3.00 16.80
CA ALA A 151 2.61 -4.17 16.45
C ALA A 151 1.79 -4.64 17.65
N PHE A 152 0.48 -4.87 17.44
CA PHE A 152 -0.50 -5.18 18.47
C PHE A 152 -0.89 -6.65 18.38
N PHE A 153 -0.91 -7.35 19.52
CA PHE A 153 -1.24 -8.77 19.62
C PHE A 153 -2.23 -9.01 20.77
N GLU A 154 -3.37 -9.64 20.50
CA GLU A 154 -4.27 -10.17 21.53
C GLU A 154 -4.36 -11.68 21.40
N PHE A 155 -3.91 -12.40 22.42
CA PHE A 155 -4.08 -13.85 22.51
C PHE A 155 -5.34 -14.17 23.29
N SER A 156 -6.11 -15.14 22.81
CA SER A 156 -7.20 -15.75 23.57
C SER A 156 -6.94 -17.23 23.77
N VAL A 157 -7.19 -17.70 24.98
CA VAL A 157 -7.05 -19.11 25.35
C VAL A 157 -8.35 -19.60 25.97
N THR A 158 -8.88 -20.69 25.43
CA THR A 158 -10.05 -21.38 25.96
C THR A 158 -9.64 -22.72 26.56
N ASN A 159 -9.95 -22.94 27.84
CA ASN A 159 -9.70 -24.21 28.49
C ASN A 159 -10.75 -25.24 28.06
N THR A 160 -10.34 -26.22 27.28
CA THR A 160 -11.23 -27.29 26.78
C THR A 160 -11.24 -28.54 27.66
N THR A 161 -10.47 -28.54 28.75
CA THR A 161 -10.37 -29.66 29.67
C THR A 161 -11.43 -29.59 30.78
N ALA A 162 -11.50 -30.63 31.60
CA ALA A 162 -12.35 -30.68 32.79
C ALA A 162 -11.66 -30.17 34.07
N ALA A 163 -10.37 -29.80 33.99
CA ALA A 163 -9.58 -29.34 35.13
C ALA A 163 -9.18 -27.87 34.96
N ASP A 164 -8.98 -27.16 36.07
CA ASP A 164 -8.42 -25.81 36.04
C ASP A 164 -7.01 -25.84 35.46
N HIS A 165 -6.70 -24.90 34.57
CA HIS A 165 -5.35 -24.76 34.03
C HIS A 165 -4.89 -23.32 34.20
N THR A 166 -3.60 -23.15 34.49
CA THR A 166 -2.93 -21.86 34.31
C THR A 166 -2.24 -21.88 32.96
N TYR A 167 -2.65 -20.97 32.06
CA TYR A 167 -1.95 -20.78 30.80
C TYR A 167 -1.00 -19.60 30.91
N THR A 168 0.28 -19.81 30.62
CA THR A 168 1.27 -18.75 30.58
C THR A 168 1.55 -18.38 29.13
N ILE A 169 1.21 -17.15 28.73
CA ILE A 169 1.63 -16.60 27.44
C ILE A 169 2.92 -15.80 27.65
N VAL A 170 3.93 -16.11 26.85
CA VAL A 170 5.26 -15.51 26.96
C VAL A 170 5.56 -14.71 25.70
N GLY A 171 5.82 -13.41 25.84
CA GLY A 171 6.41 -12.58 24.80
C GLY A 171 7.91 -12.50 25.00
N VAL A 172 8.68 -12.84 23.97
CA VAL A 172 10.14 -12.82 23.95
C VAL A 172 10.60 -11.80 22.92
N LEU A 173 11.56 -10.94 23.31
CA LEU A 173 12.08 -9.90 22.43
C LEU A 173 13.61 -9.78 22.57
N THR A 174 14.30 -9.86 21.44
CA THR A 174 15.75 -9.66 21.34
C THR A 174 16.05 -8.18 21.12
N ASN A 175 17.07 -7.66 21.80
CA ASN A 175 17.56 -6.31 21.62
C ASN A 175 18.39 -6.25 20.32
N PRO A 176 17.95 -5.51 19.29
CA PRO A 176 18.59 -5.53 17.98
C PRO A 176 19.81 -4.60 17.89
N LEU A 177 20.07 -3.78 18.92
CA LEU A 177 21.07 -2.71 18.84
C LEU A 177 22.49 -3.30 18.73
N PRO A 178 23.32 -2.82 17.78
CA PRO A 178 24.70 -3.28 17.58
C PRO A 178 25.66 -2.65 18.58
N ALA A 179 25.33 -2.73 19.87
CA ALA A 179 25.96 -1.98 20.94
C ALA A 179 25.79 -2.70 22.29
N THR A 180 26.37 -2.17 23.38
CA THR A 180 26.12 -2.75 24.71
C THR A 180 24.63 -2.64 25.02
N ASN A 181 23.97 -3.79 25.13
CA ASN A 181 22.53 -3.87 25.36
C ASN A 181 22.20 -3.60 26.83
N LEU A 182 21.08 -2.90 27.04
CA LEU A 182 20.49 -2.65 28.34
C LEU A 182 19.00 -3.01 28.29
N ASN A 183 18.61 -4.02 29.07
CA ASN A 183 17.24 -4.48 29.16
C ASN A 183 16.69 -4.17 30.55
N THR A 184 15.60 -3.41 30.63
CA THR A 184 14.93 -3.06 31.89
C THR A 184 13.50 -3.54 31.89
N VAL A 185 13.01 -3.97 33.06
CA VAL A 185 11.59 -4.28 33.26
C VAL A 185 11.01 -3.30 34.26
N GLU A 186 9.86 -2.72 33.93
CA GLU A 186 9.17 -1.73 34.74
C GLU A 186 7.69 -2.11 34.86
N ALA A 187 7.16 -2.00 36.09
CA ALA A 187 5.73 -2.08 36.36
C ALA A 187 5.17 -0.65 36.41
N ASN A 188 4.20 -0.36 35.57
CA ASN A 188 3.60 0.95 35.36
C ASN A 188 2.11 0.93 35.70
N PRO A 189 1.47 2.09 35.93
CA PRO A 189 0.02 2.17 36.11
C PRO A 189 -0.81 1.62 34.95
N TRP A 190 -0.21 1.51 33.76
CA TRP A 190 -0.84 1.04 32.52
C TRP A 190 -0.39 -0.37 32.11
N GLY A 191 0.50 -1.02 32.85
CA GLY A 191 0.96 -2.38 32.55
C GLY A 191 2.43 -2.63 32.85
N HIS A 192 2.96 -3.73 32.32
CA HIS A 192 4.38 -4.10 32.45
C HIS A 192 5.11 -3.89 31.12
N THR A 193 6.35 -3.43 31.19
CA THR A 193 7.19 -3.21 30.01
C THR A 193 8.55 -3.85 30.18
N LEU A 194 9.03 -4.53 29.13
CA LEU A 194 10.43 -4.84 28.88
C LEU A 194 10.96 -3.83 27.85
N HIS A 195 11.86 -2.94 28.27
CA HIS A 195 12.47 -1.93 27.42
C HIS A 195 13.91 -2.33 27.07
N LEU A 196 14.24 -2.24 25.78
CA LEU A 196 15.49 -2.68 25.18
C LEU A 196 16.19 -1.44 24.60
N SER A 197 17.28 -1.02 25.22
CA SER A 197 18.05 0.17 24.85
C SER A 197 19.56 -0.12 24.84
N SER A 198 20.39 0.91 24.68
CA SER A 198 21.84 0.85 24.85
C SER A 198 22.32 2.05 25.68
N ASP A 199 23.34 1.83 26.52
CA ASP A 199 24.04 2.90 27.26
C ASP A 199 25.27 3.45 26.50
N SER A 200 25.64 2.80 25.40
CA SER A 200 26.82 3.18 24.59
C SER A 200 26.51 4.01 23.34
N LEU A 201 25.28 3.94 22.81
CA LEU A 201 24.85 4.72 21.64
C LEU A 201 24.46 6.13 22.06
N GLN A 202 24.95 7.13 21.32
CA GLN A 202 24.61 8.53 21.51
C GLN A 202 23.32 8.89 20.77
N PRO A 203 22.52 9.87 21.25
CA PRO A 203 21.25 10.25 20.62
C PRO A 203 21.31 10.65 19.14
N ASN A 204 22.49 11.01 18.64
CA ASN A 204 22.70 11.40 17.24
C ASN A 204 23.34 10.30 16.40
N ASP A 205 23.56 9.09 16.94
CA ASP A 205 24.05 7.96 16.15
C ASP A 205 22.91 7.45 15.24
N THR A 206 23.20 7.05 14.00
CA THR A 206 22.17 6.48 13.10
C THR A 206 21.52 5.23 13.71
N ALA A 207 22.30 4.40 14.42
CA ALA A 207 21.81 3.20 15.10
C ALA A 207 21.08 3.48 16.42
N TYR A 208 21.02 4.74 16.88
CA TYR A 208 20.33 5.09 18.12
C TYR A 208 18.85 4.75 18.01
N GLY A 209 18.35 4.04 19.02
CA GLY A 209 16.96 3.66 19.10
C GLY A 209 16.69 2.72 20.27
N ASN A 210 15.47 2.23 20.35
CA ASN A 210 15.01 1.31 21.39
C ASN A 210 13.73 0.58 20.97
N LEU A 211 13.49 -0.56 21.61
CA LEU A 211 12.26 -1.34 21.49
C LEU A 211 11.60 -1.50 22.86
N THR A 212 10.28 -1.70 22.86
CA THR A 212 9.53 -2.08 24.07
C THR A 212 8.57 -3.21 23.76
N LEU A 213 8.63 -4.28 24.56
CA LEU A 213 7.56 -5.27 24.70
C LEU A 213 6.70 -4.87 25.90
N ALA A 214 5.41 -4.69 25.71
CA ALA A 214 4.48 -4.30 26.78
C ALA A 214 3.27 -5.23 26.89
N THR A 215 2.65 -5.26 28.06
CA THR A 215 1.36 -5.91 28.31
C THR A 215 0.55 -5.12 29.34
N ASP A 216 -0.77 -5.03 29.18
CA ASP A 216 -1.69 -4.44 30.17
C ASP A 216 -2.08 -5.42 31.28
N ALA A 217 -1.55 -6.64 31.25
CA ALA A 217 -1.78 -7.66 32.27
C ALA A 217 -1.12 -7.32 33.62
N GLY A 218 -1.64 -7.93 34.69
CA GLY A 218 -1.17 -7.74 36.06
C GLY A 218 -1.70 -6.48 36.74
N LEU A 219 -2.53 -5.68 36.06
CA LEU A 219 -3.27 -4.56 36.68
C LEU A 219 -4.43 -5.06 37.55
N ALA A 220 -5.01 -6.21 37.20
CA ALA A 220 -5.98 -6.93 38.01
C ALA A 220 -5.27 -7.96 38.90
N GLY A 221 -5.73 -8.11 40.15
CA GLY A 221 -5.06 -8.94 41.16
C GLY A 221 -5.17 -10.46 40.97
N ASP A 222 -5.84 -10.92 39.92
CA ASP A 222 -6.05 -12.34 39.59
C ASP A 222 -5.11 -12.86 38.48
N VAL A 223 -4.22 -12.01 37.97
CA VAL A 223 -3.23 -12.34 36.94
C VAL A 223 -1.83 -12.01 37.45
N GLU A 224 -0.92 -12.98 37.41
CA GLU A 224 0.48 -12.77 37.76
C GLU A 224 1.31 -12.48 36.50
N VAL A 225 2.23 -11.52 36.58
CA VAL A 225 3.21 -11.24 35.52
C VAL A 225 4.61 -11.52 36.08
N SER A 226 5.39 -12.29 35.33
CA SER A 226 6.79 -12.58 35.63
C SER A 226 7.67 -12.26 34.43
N TRP A 227 8.99 -12.20 34.60
CA TRP A 227 9.88 -11.74 33.53
C TRP A 227 11.30 -12.27 33.68
N GLN A 228 12.05 -12.17 32.60
CA GLN A 228 13.51 -12.19 32.63
C GLN A 228 14.02 -10.97 31.86
N GLN A 229 14.80 -10.11 32.52
CA GLN A 229 15.51 -9.03 31.83
C GLN A 229 16.50 -9.58 30.81
N ASN A 230 17.13 -10.72 31.12
CA ASN A 230 18.12 -11.36 30.25
C ASN A 230 17.91 -12.87 30.19
N TRP A 231 18.06 -13.43 29.00
CA TRP A 231 18.26 -14.86 28.81
C TRP A 231 19.62 -15.31 29.32
N PHE A 232 19.80 -16.62 29.43
CA PHE A 232 21.07 -17.19 29.86
C PHE A 232 22.16 -16.91 28.82
N ARG A 233 23.22 -16.24 29.24
CA ARG A 233 24.43 -15.99 28.44
C ARG A 233 25.36 -17.21 28.49
N GLY A 234 25.14 -18.15 27.58
CA GLY A 234 25.98 -19.33 27.37
C GLY A 234 26.54 -19.39 25.95
N ALA A 235 27.35 -20.40 25.66
CA ALA A 235 27.93 -20.59 24.33
C ALA A 235 27.04 -21.48 23.45
N TRP A 236 27.24 -21.42 22.13
CA TRP A 236 26.70 -22.41 21.19
C TRP A 236 25.17 -22.54 21.17
N PHE A 237 24.59 -23.51 21.90
CA PHE A 237 23.14 -23.76 21.99
C PHE A 237 22.58 -23.57 23.41
N ASP A 238 23.43 -23.18 24.36
CA ASP A 238 23.09 -23.15 25.79
C ASP A 238 21.93 -22.19 26.11
N ASN A 239 21.86 -21.05 25.43
CA ASN A 239 20.83 -20.05 25.69
C ASN A 239 19.42 -20.58 25.44
N LEU A 240 19.21 -21.26 24.31
CA LEU A 240 17.93 -21.82 23.91
C LEU A 240 17.58 -23.06 24.75
N GLU A 241 18.59 -23.86 25.09
CA GLU A 241 18.44 -25.02 25.99
C GLU A 241 17.98 -24.60 27.39
N VAL A 242 18.57 -23.54 27.95
CA VAL A 242 18.15 -23.00 29.25
C VAL A 242 16.78 -22.32 29.15
N TYR A 243 16.50 -21.57 28.09
CA TYR A 243 15.17 -21.00 27.87
C TYR A 243 14.09 -22.09 27.82
N TRP A 244 14.32 -23.18 27.09
CA TRP A 244 13.36 -24.27 27.01
C TRP A 244 13.12 -24.96 28.37
N LYS A 245 14.16 -25.10 29.19
CA LYS A 245 14.04 -25.59 30.58
C LYS A 245 13.28 -24.63 31.47
N ASP A 246 13.55 -23.32 31.37
CA ASP A 246 12.82 -22.29 32.12
C ASP A 246 11.33 -22.31 31.72
N LEU A 247 11.03 -22.43 30.43
CA LEU A 247 9.67 -22.59 29.93
C LEU A 247 9.04 -23.90 30.41
N ASN A 248 9.78 -24.98 30.64
CA ASN A 248 9.22 -26.22 31.21
C ASN A 248 9.25 -26.28 32.74
N THR A 249 9.62 -25.19 33.42
CA THR A 249 9.62 -25.12 34.89
C THR A 249 8.31 -24.51 35.40
N PRO A 250 7.54 -25.21 36.27
CA PRO A 250 6.27 -24.70 36.78
C PRO A 250 6.40 -23.35 37.51
N GLY A 251 5.38 -22.51 37.39
CA GLY A 251 5.27 -21.24 38.11
C GLY A 251 6.03 -20.07 37.47
N PRO A 252 6.21 -18.95 38.20
CA PRO A 252 6.74 -17.71 37.64
C PRO A 252 8.21 -17.82 37.23
N PHE A 253 8.56 -17.17 36.12
CA PHE A 253 9.94 -17.06 35.66
C PHE A 253 10.79 -16.33 36.70
N GLN A 254 11.97 -16.86 36.96
CA GLN A 254 12.96 -16.21 37.83
C GLN A 254 13.72 -15.16 37.03
N ASN A 255 13.66 -13.91 37.47
CA ASN A 255 14.36 -12.80 36.80
C ASN A 255 15.87 -13.06 36.80
N ARG A 256 16.51 -12.76 35.67
CA ARG A 256 17.95 -12.96 35.46
C ARG A 256 18.58 -11.62 35.08
N VAL A 257 19.47 -11.15 35.96
CA VAL A 257 20.21 -9.89 35.83
C VAL A 257 21.70 -10.16 35.95
N TYR A 258 22.51 -9.43 35.19
CA TYR A 258 23.96 -9.52 35.17
C TYR A 258 24.56 -8.18 35.60
N ASP A 259 24.75 -8.01 36.92
CA ASP A 259 25.08 -6.73 37.54
C ASP A 259 26.59 -6.43 37.58
N THR A 260 27.45 -7.46 37.63
CA THR A 260 28.89 -7.24 37.73
C THR A 260 29.56 -7.12 36.36
N ALA A 261 30.68 -6.39 36.30
CA ALA A 261 31.49 -6.30 35.09
C ALA A 261 31.99 -7.68 34.63
N GLU A 262 32.33 -8.60 35.55
CA GLU A 262 32.69 -9.97 35.19
C GLU A 262 31.51 -10.77 34.63
N GLN A 263 30.29 -10.60 35.16
CA GLN A 263 29.07 -11.23 34.62
C GLN A 263 28.70 -10.70 33.24
N LYS A 264 28.97 -9.41 32.99
CA LYS A 264 28.82 -8.77 31.68
C LYS A 264 29.92 -9.17 30.67
N ALA A 265 31.10 -9.56 31.16
CA ALA A 265 32.25 -9.94 30.33
C ALA A 265 32.42 -11.46 30.13
N GLY A 266 31.91 -12.29 31.04
CA GLY A 266 32.25 -13.71 31.18
C GLY A 266 31.40 -14.70 30.37
N GLY A 267 30.45 -14.24 29.57
CA GLY A 267 29.71 -15.09 28.63
C GLY A 267 30.38 -15.11 27.26
N ALA A 268 30.38 -16.26 26.57
CA ALA A 268 30.73 -16.28 25.16
C ALA A 268 29.69 -15.44 24.39
N ARG A 269 30.09 -14.25 23.94
CA ARG A 269 29.23 -13.29 23.21
C ARG A 269 29.04 -13.74 21.75
N PHE A 270 28.53 -14.95 21.55
CA PHE A 270 28.12 -15.36 20.21
C PHE A 270 26.81 -14.66 19.92
N THR A 271 26.90 -13.62 19.09
CA THR A 271 25.87 -12.59 18.82
C THR A 271 25.77 -11.56 19.94
N GLU A 272 26.03 -10.30 19.62
CA GLU A 272 26.09 -9.18 20.56
C GLU A 272 24.71 -8.77 21.13
N GLN A 273 23.72 -9.66 21.08
CA GLN A 273 22.30 -9.35 21.29
C GLN A 273 21.74 -10.08 22.53
N ASP A 274 21.31 -9.31 23.53
CA ASP A 274 20.60 -9.83 24.69
C ASP A 274 19.10 -10.02 24.38
N THR A 275 18.50 -11.06 24.95
CA THR A 275 17.07 -11.35 24.81
C THR A 275 16.40 -11.30 26.17
N GLY A 276 15.19 -10.74 26.25
CA GLY A 276 14.37 -10.72 27.47
C GLY A 276 12.97 -11.27 27.21
N LEU A 277 12.18 -11.45 28.27
CA LEU A 277 10.80 -11.90 28.17
C LEU A 277 9.86 -11.25 29.21
N LEU A 278 8.59 -11.15 28.85
CA LEU A 278 7.45 -10.96 29.76
C LEU A 278 6.54 -12.19 29.66
N ALA A 279 6.08 -12.70 30.80
CA ALA A 279 5.22 -13.87 30.89
C ALA A 279 3.98 -13.56 31.73
N VAL A 280 2.79 -13.77 31.16
CA VAL A 280 1.50 -13.52 31.81
C VAL A 280 0.85 -14.86 32.15
N HIS A 281 0.60 -15.09 33.44
CA HIS A 281 0.02 -16.32 33.96
C HIS A 281 -1.48 -16.15 34.17
N LEU A 282 -2.28 -16.86 33.37
CA LEU A 282 -3.73 -16.77 33.33
C LEU A 282 -4.35 -18.03 33.94
N PRO A 283 -4.91 -17.97 35.16
CA PRO A 283 -5.80 -19.03 35.65
C PRO A 283 -7.08 -19.05 34.81
N VAL A 284 -7.42 -20.19 34.20
CA VAL A 284 -8.59 -20.35 33.33
C VAL A 284 -9.37 -21.61 33.74
N ALA A 285 -10.61 -21.42 34.18
CA ALA A 285 -11.49 -22.51 34.59
C ALA A 285 -11.96 -23.34 33.37
N PRO A 286 -12.44 -24.59 33.57
CA PRO A 286 -13.04 -25.41 32.52
C PRO A 286 -14.11 -24.66 31.71
N GLY A 287 -13.92 -24.60 30.38
CA GLY A 287 -14.81 -23.91 29.46
C GLY A 287 -14.69 -22.38 29.43
N GLU A 288 -13.88 -21.77 30.30
CA GLU A 288 -13.62 -20.33 30.29
C GLU A 288 -12.67 -19.94 29.14
N THR A 289 -12.86 -18.75 28.59
CA THR A 289 -11.93 -18.09 27.69
C THR A 289 -11.37 -16.84 28.36
N ARG A 290 -10.04 -16.72 28.42
CA ARG A 290 -9.35 -15.50 28.86
C ARG A 290 -8.49 -14.92 27.75
N ARG A 291 -8.19 -13.63 27.85
CA ARG A 291 -7.43 -12.85 26.86
C ARG A 291 -6.25 -12.15 27.51
N VAL A 292 -5.18 -11.99 26.75
CA VAL A 292 -4.01 -11.19 27.13
C VAL A 292 -3.49 -10.44 25.93
N ARG A 293 -3.07 -9.19 26.15
CA ARG A 293 -2.53 -8.34 25.10
C ARG A 293 -1.03 -8.16 25.28
N PHE A 294 -0.34 -8.17 24.15
CA PHE A 294 1.04 -7.76 24.03
C PHE A 294 1.18 -6.70 22.96
N LEU A 295 2.17 -5.84 23.13
CA LEU A 295 2.53 -4.81 22.17
C LEU A 295 4.04 -4.82 21.98
N ILE A 296 4.51 -4.76 20.73
CA ILE A 296 5.91 -4.49 20.40
C ILE A 296 5.96 -3.10 19.76
N SER A 297 6.59 -2.13 20.41
CA SER A 297 6.81 -0.78 19.86
C SER A 297 8.29 -0.52 19.62
N TRP A 298 8.60 0.41 18.71
CA TRP A 298 9.97 0.78 18.36
C TRP A 298 10.13 2.29 18.22
N SER A 299 11.37 2.74 18.40
CA SER A 299 11.79 4.11 18.09
C SER A 299 13.22 4.10 17.59
N PHE A 300 13.40 4.34 16.29
CA PHE A 300 14.68 4.54 15.60
C PHE A 300 14.67 5.91 14.92
N PRO A 301 14.88 6.99 15.68
CA PRO A 301 14.57 8.33 15.21
C PRO A 301 15.40 8.81 14.02
N ASN A 302 16.64 8.35 13.90
CA ASN A 302 17.63 8.94 13.01
C ASN A 302 17.69 8.21 11.66
N CYS A 303 17.37 8.91 10.57
CA CYS A 303 17.41 8.37 9.22
C CYS A 303 18.65 8.88 8.49
N GLU A 304 19.31 7.99 7.75
CA GLU A 304 20.41 8.32 6.85
C GLU A 304 20.00 8.09 5.39
N ASN A 305 20.68 8.78 4.48
CA ASN A 305 20.60 8.53 3.05
C ASN A 305 21.53 7.36 2.67
N TYR A 306 21.07 6.13 2.89
CA TYR A 306 21.88 4.92 2.72
C TYR A 306 22.08 4.48 1.25
N TRP A 307 21.36 5.07 0.30
CA TRP A 307 21.49 4.76 -1.13
C TRP A 307 22.49 5.68 -1.86
N LYS A 308 22.93 6.77 -1.23
CA LYS A 308 24.03 7.62 -1.69
C LYS A 308 25.25 7.40 -0.81
N GLU A 309 26.25 6.66 -1.29
CA GLU A 309 27.45 6.29 -0.52
C GLU A 309 28.11 7.49 0.18
N GLU A 310 28.15 8.66 -0.47
CA GLU A 310 28.74 9.89 0.09
C GLU A 310 27.96 10.49 1.27
N GLN A 311 26.68 10.12 1.42
CA GLN A 311 25.77 10.60 2.47
C GLN A 311 25.40 9.50 3.48
N ALA A 312 25.84 8.27 3.26
CA ALA A 312 25.61 7.15 4.17
C ALA A 312 26.45 7.28 5.46
N GLY A 313 25.94 6.77 6.58
CA GLY A 313 26.64 6.72 7.86
C GLY A 313 26.41 7.91 8.80
N ALA A 314 25.62 8.92 8.41
CA ALA A 314 25.27 10.06 9.25
C ALA A 314 23.77 10.41 9.13
N PRO A 315 23.09 10.82 10.22
CA PRO A 315 21.68 11.20 10.13
C PRO A 315 21.46 12.46 9.27
N ASN A 316 20.48 12.40 8.37
CA ASN A 316 20.08 13.49 7.50
C ASN A 316 18.71 14.09 7.90
N TRP A 317 17.80 13.27 8.45
CA TRP A 317 16.49 13.71 8.96
C TRP A 317 16.01 12.76 10.08
N LYS A 318 14.89 13.10 10.72
CA LYS A 318 14.21 12.21 11.67
C LYS A 318 12.90 11.65 11.14
N ASN A 319 12.54 10.45 11.58
CA ASN A 319 11.19 9.93 11.37
C ASN A 319 10.14 10.83 12.04
N TYR A 320 8.99 10.99 11.38
CA TYR A 320 7.89 11.77 11.94
C TYR A 320 7.46 11.31 13.33
N TYR A 321 7.34 10.00 13.56
CA TYR A 321 6.90 9.45 14.85
C TYR A 321 7.82 9.86 16.01
N ALA A 322 9.11 10.13 15.75
CA ALA A 322 10.05 10.60 16.76
C ALA A 322 9.82 12.05 17.21
N THR A 323 9.03 12.82 16.44
CA THR A 323 8.54 14.15 16.84
C THR A 323 7.28 14.07 17.71
N ARG A 324 6.60 12.92 17.69
CA ARG A 324 5.34 12.66 18.41
C ARG A 324 5.60 11.94 19.73
N TRP A 325 6.51 10.96 19.73
CA TRP A 325 6.87 10.17 20.90
C TRP A 325 8.38 10.21 21.13
N GLN A 326 8.77 10.40 22.40
CA GLN A 326 10.17 10.50 22.79
C GLN A 326 10.94 9.18 22.56
N ASP A 327 10.32 8.04 22.87
CA ASP A 327 10.89 6.70 22.75
C ASP A 327 9.78 5.64 22.53
N SER A 328 10.15 4.37 22.41
CA SER A 328 9.20 3.26 22.22
C SER A 328 8.29 3.03 23.42
N ARG A 329 8.67 3.44 24.65
CA ARG A 329 7.77 3.35 25.82
C ARG A 329 6.65 4.37 25.74
N ALA A 330 6.94 5.58 25.28
CA ALA A 330 5.93 6.62 25.12
C ALA A 330 4.86 6.23 24.09
N SER A 331 5.26 5.63 22.96
CA SER A 331 4.29 5.09 21.99
C SER A 331 3.56 3.85 22.53
N ALA A 332 4.23 2.99 23.30
CA ALA A 332 3.60 1.83 23.95
C ALA A 332 2.53 2.23 24.97
N GLN A 333 2.83 3.22 25.81
CA GLN A 333 1.88 3.72 26.81
C GLN A 333 0.61 4.23 26.11
N PHE A 334 0.77 5.09 25.10
CA PHE A 334 -0.36 5.62 24.35
C PHE A 334 -1.18 4.49 23.71
N ALA A 335 -0.52 3.54 23.05
CA ALA A 335 -1.15 2.41 22.39
C ALA A 335 -1.95 1.52 23.36
N VAL A 336 -1.43 1.26 24.56
CA VAL A 336 -2.11 0.47 25.59
C VAL A 336 -3.30 1.24 26.17
N GLU A 337 -3.12 2.50 26.55
CA GLU A 337 -4.18 3.33 27.12
C GLU A 337 -5.33 3.58 26.12
N GLN A 338 -5.02 3.64 24.83
CA GLN A 338 -5.99 3.85 23.75
C GLN A 338 -6.43 2.56 23.05
N TRP A 339 -5.99 1.38 23.51
CA TRP A 339 -6.22 0.12 22.82
C TRP A 339 -7.68 -0.10 22.40
N PRO A 340 -8.70 0.09 23.27
CA PRO A 340 -10.09 -0.16 22.88
C PRO A 340 -10.51 0.73 21.70
N ARG A 341 -10.20 2.03 21.74
CA ARG A 341 -10.52 2.97 20.67
C ARG A 341 -9.80 2.61 19.37
N LEU A 342 -8.48 2.39 19.45
CA LEU A 342 -7.65 2.06 18.29
C LEU A 342 -8.11 0.77 17.61
N TYR A 343 -8.44 -0.25 18.40
CA TYR A 343 -8.96 -1.52 17.90
C TYR A 343 -10.35 -1.35 17.29
N ASP A 344 -11.29 -0.71 18.01
CA ASP A 344 -12.68 -0.57 17.57
C ASP A 344 -12.80 0.28 16.29
N GLU A 345 -12.03 1.35 16.15
CA GLU A 345 -12.01 2.19 14.95
C GLU A 345 -11.38 1.46 13.75
N THR A 346 -10.29 0.73 13.98
CA THR A 346 -9.64 -0.09 12.93
C THR A 346 -10.53 -1.23 12.48
N LYS A 347 -11.19 -1.90 13.44
CA LYS A 347 -12.15 -2.96 13.17
C LYS A 347 -13.38 -2.44 12.43
N ARG A 348 -13.89 -1.27 12.79
CA ARG A 348 -15.01 -0.63 12.07
C ARG A 348 -14.67 -0.38 10.60
N PHE A 349 -13.46 0.10 10.30
CA PHE A 349 -12.99 0.24 8.92
C PHE A 349 -12.93 -1.11 8.21
N GLN A 350 -12.32 -2.11 8.85
CA GLN A 350 -12.21 -3.47 8.31
C GLN A 350 -13.60 -4.05 8.00
N GLU A 351 -14.54 -3.98 8.94
CA GLU A 351 -15.90 -4.48 8.78
C GLU A 351 -16.63 -3.76 7.64
N ALA A 352 -16.48 -2.43 7.53
CA ALA A 352 -17.10 -1.65 6.47
C ALA A 352 -16.54 -2.01 5.07
N LEU A 353 -15.22 -2.13 4.96
CA LEU A 353 -14.58 -2.55 3.71
C LEU A 353 -15.06 -3.95 3.30
N PHE A 354 -14.97 -4.93 4.21
CA PHE A 354 -15.31 -6.32 3.91
C PHE A 354 -16.81 -6.62 3.83
N ALA A 355 -17.65 -5.68 4.24
CA ALA A 355 -19.08 -5.74 3.98
C ALA A 355 -19.48 -5.27 2.58
N SER A 356 -18.53 -4.74 1.79
CA SER A 356 -18.76 -4.42 0.39
C SER A 356 -19.15 -5.69 -0.40
N THR A 357 -20.17 -5.60 -1.23
CA THR A 357 -20.71 -6.74 -1.99
C THR A 357 -20.08 -6.90 -3.38
N ILE A 358 -18.88 -6.35 -3.58
CA ILE A 358 -18.11 -6.55 -4.81
C ILE A 358 -17.53 -7.98 -4.85
N PRO A 359 -17.11 -8.50 -6.02
CA PRO A 359 -16.54 -9.84 -6.13
C PRO A 359 -15.35 -10.06 -5.17
N ALA A 360 -15.23 -11.27 -4.61
CA ALA A 360 -14.24 -11.57 -3.57
C ALA A 360 -12.79 -11.33 -4.02
N ALA A 361 -12.43 -11.69 -5.26
CA ALA A 361 -11.09 -11.44 -5.79
C ALA A 361 -10.78 -9.94 -5.94
N ALA A 362 -11.78 -9.11 -6.27
CA ALA A 362 -11.61 -7.65 -6.31
C ALA A 362 -11.43 -7.07 -4.90
N LEU A 363 -12.22 -7.54 -3.93
CA LEU A 363 -12.07 -7.14 -2.53
C LEU A 363 -10.73 -7.60 -1.92
N ASP A 364 -10.26 -8.79 -2.28
CA ASP A 364 -8.93 -9.28 -1.94
C ASP A 364 -7.83 -8.40 -2.53
N ALA A 365 -7.89 -8.07 -3.82
CA ALA A 365 -6.97 -7.13 -4.46
C ALA A 365 -6.91 -5.77 -3.72
N VAL A 366 -8.08 -5.18 -3.43
CA VAL A 366 -8.19 -3.89 -2.73
C VAL A 366 -7.58 -3.98 -1.33
N SER A 367 -8.03 -4.95 -0.52
CA SER A 367 -7.61 -5.07 0.88
C SER A 367 -6.13 -5.46 1.01
N ALA A 368 -5.61 -6.27 0.09
CA ALA A 368 -4.22 -6.67 0.10
C ALA A 368 -3.29 -5.50 -0.23
N ASN A 369 -3.59 -4.72 -1.27
CA ASN A 369 -2.65 -3.70 -1.74
C ASN A 369 -2.68 -2.40 -0.91
N ILE A 370 -3.75 -2.12 -0.15
CA ILE A 370 -3.72 -1.01 0.83
C ILE A 370 -2.69 -1.24 1.95
N SER A 371 -2.23 -2.49 2.15
CA SER A 371 -1.18 -2.81 3.13
C SER A 371 0.19 -2.26 2.74
N ILE A 372 0.41 -1.87 1.48
CA ILE A 372 1.64 -1.21 1.02
C ILE A 372 1.88 0.10 1.79
N LEU A 373 0.83 0.78 2.23
CA LEU A 373 0.95 1.97 3.09
C LEU A 373 1.55 1.67 4.48
N LYS A 374 1.68 0.40 4.86
CA LYS A 374 2.32 -0.04 6.10
C LYS A 374 3.70 -0.65 5.90
N SER A 375 4.19 -0.75 4.66
CA SER A 375 5.55 -1.23 4.38
C SER A 375 6.55 -0.07 4.38
N PRO A 376 7.86 -0.36 4.36
CA PRO A 376 8.89 0.66 4.15
C PRO A 376 8.85 1.34 2.78
N THR A 377 7.91 0.96 1.88
CA THR A 377 7.67 1.66 0.61
C THR A 377 7.32 3.12 0.88
N VAL A 378 6.78 3.45 2.05
CA VAL A 378 6.38 4.82 2.41
C VAL A 378 7.13 5.31 3.65
N LEU A 379 7.33 6.63 3.71
CA LEU A 379 7.98 7.35 4.80
C LEU A 379 7.11 8.56 5.19
N ARG A 380 7.16 8.93 6.48
CA ARG A 380 6.73 10.25 6.93
C ARG A 380 7.97 11.00 7.42
N LEU A 381 8.30 12.08 6.70
CA LEU A 381 9.47 12.91 6.99
C LEU A 381 9.30 13.69 8.30
N GLU A 382 10.35 14.34 8.77
CA GLU A 382 10.35 15.02 10.09
C GLU A 382 9.21 16.04 10.25
N ASP A 383 8.82 16.73 9.16
CA ASP A 383 7.71 17.68 9.14
C ASP A 383 6.32 17.04 8.92
N GLY A 384 6.27 15.72 8.81
CA GLY A 384 5.07 14.92 8.55
C GLY A 384 4.76 14.71 7.07
N THR A 385 5.52 15.32 6.15
CA THR A 385 5.34 15.16 4.70
C THR A 385 5.45 13.68 4.31
N PHE A 386 4.50 13.24 3.49
CA PHE A 386 4.51 11.91 2.93
C PHE A 386 5.52 11.80 1.78
N TYR A 387 6.27 10.70 1.79
CA TYR A 387 7.18 10.30 0.74
C TYR A 387 7.02 8.82 0.48
N GLY A 388 7.29 8.36 -0.74
CA GLY A 388 7.36 6.93 -1.02
C GLY A 388 8.37 6.56 -2.10
N TRP A 389 8.87 5.34 -2.00
CA TRP A 389 9.59 4.63 -3.04
C TRP A 389 8.61 4.10 -4.08
N GLU A 390 9.12 3.56 -5.18
CA GLU A 390 8.27 2.78 -6.08
C GLU A 390 8.02 1.38 -5.54
N GLY A 391 9.06 0.75 -5.00
CA GLY A 391 9.04 -0.55 -4.35
C GLY A 391 10.30 -0.74 -3.53
N LEU A 392 10.60 -1.98 -3.14
CA LEU A 392 11.70 -2.29 -2.22
C LEU A 392 12.61 -3.41 -2.74
N HIS A 393 13.90 -3.15 -2.81
CA HIS A 393 14.91 -4.21 -2.71
C HIS A 393 14.90 -4.83 -1.31
N PRO A 394 15.60 -5.96 -1.07
CA PRO A 394 15.62 -6.57 0.25
C PRO A 394 16.10 -5.65 1.38
N ASP A 395 17.03 -4.75 1.08
CA ASP A 395 17.74 -3.88 2.03
C ASP A 395 17.72 -2.38 1.67
N GLU A 396 17.05 -2.01 0.57
CA GLU A 396 17.02 -0.65 0.04
C GLU A 396 15.69 -0.33 -0.66
N GLY A 397 15.26 0.93 -0.71
CA GLY A 397 14.18 1.34 -1.62
C GLY A 397 14.57 1.10 -3.08
N CYS A 398 13.67 0.56 -3.92
CA CYS A 398 13.89 0.52 -5.38
C CYS A 398 13.69 1.92 -5.94
N CYS A 399 14.76 2.41 -6.58
CA CYS A 399 14.87 3.68 -7.29
C CYS A 399 14.61 4.91 -6.40
N GLU A 400 15.64 5.75 -6.23
CA GLU A 400 15.50 6.99 -5.48
C GLU A 400 14.36 7.87 -5.97
N GLY A 401 13.61 8.43 -5.02
CA GLY A 401 12.62 9.45 -5.28
C GLY A 401 11.21 8.91 -5.39
N SER A 402 10.25 9.71 -4.92
CA SER A 402 8.86 9.42 -5.21
C SER A 402 8.56 9.65 -6.68
N CYS A 403 8.41 8.55 -7.41
CA CYS A 403 8.27 8.56 -8.84
C CYS A 403 6.87 9.00 -9.28
N THR A 404 6.77 10.15 -9.94
CA THR A 404 5.48 10.75 -10.28
C THR A 404 4.64 9.87 -11.19
N HIS A 405 5.24 9.12 -12.13
CA HIS A 405 4.53 8.23 -13.03
C HIS A 405 4.06 6.94 -12.34
N VAL A 406 4.82 6.36 -11.39
CA VAL A 406 4.40 5.14 -10.66
C VAL A 406 3.29 5.48 -9.68
N TRP A 407 3.49 6.55 -8.91
CA TRP A 407 2.50 7.12 -8.00
C TRP A 407 1.33 7.77 -8.74
N ASN A 408 1.30 7.73 -10.07
CA ASN A 408 0.13 8.13 -10.83
C ASN A 408 -0.95 7.05 -10.77
N TYR A 409 -0.57 5.76 -10.77
CA TYR A 409 -1.50 4.63 -10.79
C TYR A 409 -2.19 4.40 -9.45
N GLN A 410 -1.50 4.63 -8.32
CA GLN A 410 -2.09 4.36 -7.01
C GLN A 410 -3.38 5.15 -6.78
N GLN A 411 -4.40 4.47 -6.26
CA GLN A 411 -5.70 5.09 -5.91
C GLN A 411 -6.05 4.88 -4.44
N ALA A 412 -5.15 4.39 -3.59
CA ALA A 412 -5.46 4.12 -2.18
C ALA A 412 -5.27 5.35 -1.28
N LEU A 413 -4.09 5.98 -1.35
CA LEU A 413 -3.72 7.11 -0.51
C LEU A 413 -4.69 8.32 -0.60
N PRO A 414 -5.14 8.77 -1.79
CA PRO A 414 -6.01 9.94 -1.90
C PRO A 414 -7.41 9.76 -1.32
N PHE A 415 -7.89 8.53 -1.12
CA PHE A 415 -9.20 8.27 -0.51
C PHE A 415 -9.09 7.87 0.95
N LEU A 416 -8.01 7.19 1.34
CA LEU A 416 -7.83 6.70 2.72
C LEU A 416 -7.09 7.69 3.62
N PHE A 417 -6.08 8.42 3.10
CA PHE A 417 -5.34 9.45 3.86
C PHE A 417 -5.10 10.69 2.98
N PRO A 418 -6.16 11.43 2.63
CA PRO A 418 -6.07 12.47 1.60
C PRO A 418 -5.18 13.65 2.02
N ALA A 419 -5.06 13.90 3.33
CA ALA A 419 -4.11 14.88 3.88
C ALA A 419 -2.66 14.52 3.52
N LEU A 420 -2.27 13.25 3.68
CA LEU A 420 -0.92 12.77 3.32
C LEU A 420 -0.65 12.91 1.82
N GLU A 421 -1.58 12.52 0.95
CA GLU A 421 -1.46 12.71 -0.51
C GLU A 421 -1.17 14.19 -0.86
N ARG A 422 -1.92 15.12 -0.24
CA ARG A 422 -1.73 16.56 -0.47
C ARG A 422 -0.35 17.04 -0.03
N THR A 423 0.23 16.50 1.05
CA THR A 423 1.60 16.88 1.46
C THR A 423 2.65 16.50 0.41
N MET A 424 2.56 15.28 -0.14
CA MET A 424 3.44 14.80 -1.20
C MET A 424 3.32 15.68 -2.45
N ARG A 425 2.09 16.04 -2.84
CA ARG A 425 1.83 16.88 -4.01
C ARG A 425 2.29 18.33 -3.81
N THR A 426 2.14 18.86 -2.61
CA THR A 426 2.69 20.17 -2.21
C THR A 426 4.22 20.15 -2.27
N ALA A 427 4.86 19.06 -1.84
CA ALA A 427 6.31 18.90 -1.87
C ALA A 427 6.85 18.87 -3.31
N ASP A 428 6.18 18.18 -4.25
CA ASP A 428 6.56 18.18 -5.66
C ASP A 428 6.58 19.60 -6.26
N TYR A 429 5.50 20.37 -6.09
CA TYR A 429 5.45 21.74 -6.63
C TYR A 429 6.43 22.71 -5.94
N ARG A 430 6.83 22.41 -4.70
CA ARG A 430 7.74 23.26 -3.93
C ARG A 430 9.21 22.95 -4.18
N TYR A 431 9.57 21.67 -4.25
CA TYR A 431 10.96 21.22 -4.24
C TYR A 431 11.41 20.60 -5.56
N ASN A 432 10.48 20.10 -6.37
CA ASN A 432 10.81 19.33 -7.58
C ASN A 432 10.52 20.13 -8.87
N LEU A 433 9.64 21.12 -8.85
CA LEU A 433 9.35 21.95 -10.03
C LEU A 433 10.49 22.93 -10.36
N LEU A 434 11.00 22.88 -11.59
CA LEU A 434 12.06 23.77 -12.09
C LEU A 434 11.53 25.14 -12.55
N GLU A 435 12.44 26.10 -12.66
CA GLU A 435 12.13 27.49 -13.05
C GLU A 435 11.57 27.61 -14.48
N ASN A 436 11.83 26.65 -15.37
CA ASN A 436 11.26 26.62 -16.72
C ASN A 436 9.90 25.88 -16.79
N GLY A 437 9.43 25.28 -15.69
CA GLY A 437 8.19 24.49 -15.62
C GLY A 437 8.37 22.99 -15.83
N ALA A 438 9.57 22.51 -16.13
CA ALA A 438 9.87 21.08 -16.12
C ALA A 438 9.75 20.52 -14.68
N MET A 439 9.10 19.36 -14.53
CA MET A 439 9.06 18.62 -13.27
C MET A 439 9.76 17.28 -13.46
N PRO A 440 11.00 17.11 -12.96
CA PRO A 440 11.65 15.81 -12.88
C PRO A 440 10.73 14.83 -12.16
N PHE A 441 10.71 13.58 -12.60
CA PHE A 441 9.72 12.64 -12.12
C PHE A 441 10.05 12.03 -10.75
N ARG A 442 11.08 12.50 -10.05
CA ARG A 442 11.54 11.93 -8.76
C ARG A 442 11.89 13.03 -7.77
N ILE A 443 11.07 13.20 -6.73
CA ILE A 443 11.39 14.10 -5.62
C ILE A 443 12.57 13.54 -4.81
N GLN A 444 13.65 14.29 -4.69
CA GLN A 444 14.88 13.84 -4.03
C GLN A 444 14.81 14.00 -2.50
N LEU A 445 15.50 13.12 -1.76
CA LEU A 445 15.69 13.27 -0.32
C LEU A 445 17.17 13.57 0.02
N PRO A 446 17.43 14.35 1.10
CA PRO A 446 16.45 15.09 1.91
C PRO A 446 15.73 16.18 1.11
N LEU A 447 14.52 16.58 1.54
CA LEU A 447 13.75 17.60 0.83
C LEU A 447 14.55 18.89 0.64
N GLY A 448 14.52 19.43 -0.58
CA GLY A 448 15.34 20.57 -0.99
C GLY A 448 16.71 20.20 -1.56
N SER A 449 17.02 18.91 -1.68
CA SER A 449 18.13 18.43 -2.53
C SER A 449 17.93 18.84 -3.99
N ASP A 450 19.03 18.97 -4.73
CA ASP A 450 18.98 19.30 -6.15
C ASP A 450 18.09 18.29 -6.90
N PRO A 451 17.15 18.75 -7.75
CA PRO A 451 16.32 17.86 -8.54
C PRO A 451 17.15 16.98 -9.49
N SER A 452 16.59 15.84 -9.88
CA SER A 452 17.23 15.01 -10.91
C SER A 452 17.48 15.84 -12.18
N PRO A 453 18.69 15.77 -12.78
CA PRO A 453 19.01 16.53 -14.00
C PRO A 453 18.34 15.95 -15.24
N PHE A 454 17.65 14.82 -15.11
CA PHE A 454 17.01 14.14 -16.22
C PHE A 454 15.63 14.74 -16.53
N ARG A 455 15.14 14.49 -17.75
CA ARG A 455 13.91 15.12 -18.28
C ARG A 455 12.64 14.69 -17.52
N PRO A 456 11.57 15.49 -17.57
CA PRO A 456 10.26 15.10 -17.08
C PRO A 456 9.65 13.91 -17.82
N CYS A 457 8.83 13.13 -17.11
CA CYS A 457 7.90 12.17 -17.72
C CYS A 457 6.59 12.89 -18.10
N CYS A 458 6.06 12.64 -19.30
CA CYS A 458 4.78 13.21 -19.74
C CYS A 458 3.63 12.74 -18.85
N ASP A 459 3.48 11.42 -18.69
CA ASP A 459 2.45 10.79 -17.86
C ASP A 459 2.56 11.22 -16.38
N GLY A 460 3.78 11.34 -15.84
CA GLY A 460 4.03 11.81 -14.48
C GLY A 460 3.71 13.30 -14.27
N GLN A 461 4.14 14.18 -15.18
CA GLN A 461 3.95 15.63 -15.06
C GLN A 461 2.48 16.02 -15.26
N PHE A 462 1.85 15.55 -16.34
CA PHE A 462 0.43 15.81 -16.60
C PHE A 462 -0.48 15.04 -15.62
N GLY A 463 -0.09 13.82 -15.24
CA GLY A 463 -0.75 13.08 -14.16
C GLY A 463 -0.75 13.84 -12.84
N GLY A 464 0.34 14.55 -12.50
CA GLY A 464 0.40 15.45 -11.34
C GLY A 464 -0.66 16.55 -11.36
N VAL A 465 -0.97 17.12 -12.53
CA VAL A 465 -2.05 18.12 -12.70
C VAL A 465 -3.43 17.48 -12.46
N MET A 466 -3.67 16.29 -13.03
CA MET A 466 -4.93 15.56 -12.84
C MET A 466 -5.13 15.13 -11.37
N LYS A 467 -4.07 14.67 -10.70
CA LYS A 467 -4.11 14.33 -9.26
C LYS A 467 -4.37 15.56 -8.39
N THR A 468 -3.81 16.72 -8.73
CA THR A 468 -4.13 17.98 -8.02
C THR A 468 -5.61 18.32 -8.10
N TYR A 469 -6.23 18.12 -9.27
CA TYR A 469 -7.67 18.26 -9.44
C TYR A 469 -8.45 17.27 -8.57
N ARG A 470 -8.07 15.98 -8.59
CA ARG A 470 -8.68 14.95 -7.73
C ARG A 470 -8.61 15.36 -6.26
N ASP A 471 -7.45 15.74 -5.77
CA ASP A 471 -7.24 16.05 -4.35
C ASP A 471 -8.00 17.31 -3.92
N TRP A 472 -8.15 18.28 -4.83
CA TRP A 472 -9.03 19.44 -4.63
C TRP A 472 -10.52 19.03 -4.59
N LYS A 473 -10.96 18.12 -5.46
CA LYS A 473 -12.34 17.61 -5.46
C LYS A 473 -12.66 16.73 -4.25
N ILE A 474 -11.69 15.99 -3.72
CA ILE A 474 -11.84 15.18 -2.50
C ILE A 474 -11.90 16.06 -1.24
N SER A 475 -11.04 17.08 -1.15
CA SER A 475 -10.95 17.95 0.04
C SER A 475 -11.94 19.11 0.04
N GLY A 476 -12.29 19.65 -1.14
CA GLY A 476 -12.97 20.94 -1.27
C GLY A 476 -12.09 22.15 -0.92
N ASP A 477 -10.78 21.97 -0.70
CA ASP A 477 -9.90 23.02 -0.19
C ASP A 477 -9.41 23.98 -1.29
N HIS A 478 -10.17 25.05 -1.50
CA HIS A 478 -9.78 26.13 -2.40
C HIS A 478 -8.54 26.92 -1.93
N ALA A 479 -8.24 26.96 -0.64
CA ALA A 479 -7.07 27.67 -0.13
C ALA A 479 -5.79 26.91 -0.49
N TRP A 480 -5.81 25.58 -0.33
CA TRP A 480 -4.73 24.71 -0.80
C TRP A 480 -4.55 24.83 -2.32
N LEU A 481 -5.64 24.71 -3.11
CA LEU A 481 -5.56 24.87 -4.57
C LEU A 481 -4.93 26.20 -4.97
N ARG A 482 -5.35 27.33 -4.37
CA ARG A 482 -4.74 28.65 -4.63
C ARG A 482 -3.25 28.69 -4.32
N SER A 483 -2.80 27.95 -3.30
CA SER A 483 -1.39 27.96 -2.92
C SER A 483 -0.50 27.20 -3.92
N VAL A 484 -1.01 26.12 -4.52
CA VAL A 484 -0.27 25.31 -5.50
C VAL A 484 -0.50 25.73 -6.95
N TRP A 485 -1.57 26.48 -7.25
CA TRP A 485 -1.97 26.87 -8.61
C TRP A 485 -0.85 27.46 -9.47
N PRO A 486 0.02 28.38 -8.96
CA PRO A 486 1.12 28.90 -9.77
C PRO A 486 2.06 27.81 -10.29
N GLY A 487 2.35 26.79 -9.46
CA GLY A 487 3.17 25.65 -9.85
C GLY A 487 2.45 24.71 -10.83
N VAL A 488 1.16 24.44 -10.59
CA VAL A 488 0.30 23.65 -11.49
C VAL A 488 0.28 24.26 -12.90
N LYS A 489 0.00 25.57 -12.97
CA LYS A 489 0.01 26.35 -14.20
C LYS A 489 1.35 26.22 -14.90
N LYS A 490 2.44 26.61 -14.24
CA LYS A 490 3.80 26.58 -14.80
C LYS A 490 4.18 25.19 -15.33
N SER A 491 3.79 24.12 -14.63
CA SER A 491 4.03 22.75 -15.04
C SER A 491 3.24 22.34 -16.29
N LEU A 492 1.96 22.73 -16.41
CA LEU A 492 1.17 22.47 -17.61
C LEU A 492 1.72 23.24 -18.83
N GLU A 493 2.03 24.53 -18.65
CA GLU A 493 2.45 25.40 -19.75
C GLU A 493 3.84 25.06 -20.31
N PHE A 494 4.62 24.24 -19.60
CA PHE A 494 5.88 23.68 -20.10
C PHE A 494 5.68 22.89 -21.42
N ALA A 495 4.50 22.33 -21.66
CA ALA A 495 4.20 21.58 -22.89
C ALA A 495 4.46 22.39 -24.18
N TRP A 496 4.19 23.69 -24.15
CA TRP A 496 4.41 24.60 -25.28
C TRP A 496 5.50 25.64 -25.01
N SER A 497 6.29 25.46 -23.96
CA SER A 497 7.41 26.36 -23.65
C SER A 497 8.50 26.22 -24.71
N PRO A 498 9.10 27.32 -25.19
CA PRO A 498 10.28 27.25 -26.06
C PRO A 498 11.50 26.63 -25.36
N ASP A 499 11.51 26.60 -24.02
CA ASP A 499 12.57 25.97 -23.22
C ASP A 499 12.35 24.45 -23.04
N ASN A 500 11.25 23.91 -23.55
CA ASN A 500 11.01 22.48 -23.54
C ASN A 500 11.81 21.81 -24.67
N ILE A 501 12.95 21.22 -24.29
CA ILE A 501 13.86 20.52 -25.19
C ILE A 501 13.20 19.37 -25.95
N ASP A 502 12.10 18.83 -25.41
CA ASP A 502 11.38 17.69 -25.96
C ASP A 502 10.27 18.07 -26.93
N ARG A 503 9.93 19.37 -27.02
CA ARG A 503 9.00 19.93 -28.02
C ARG A 503 7.64 19.23 -28.02
N TRP A 504 7.04 19.12 -26.84
CA TRP A 504 5.80 18.39 -26.61
C TRP A 504 4.62 18.89 -27.46
N ASP A 505 4.20 20.15 -27.31
CA ASP A 505 3.13 20.78 -28.10
C ASP A 505 3.40 22.28 -28.39
N PRO A 506 4.45 22.64 -29.18
CA PRO A 506 4.82 24.04 -29.43
C PRO A 506 3.71 24.89 -30.05
N ASP A 507 2.81 24.26 -30.81
CA ASP A 507 1.73 24.93 -31.54
C ASP A 507 0.42 25.05 -30.75
N LYS A 508 0.39 24.55 -29.50
CA LYS A 508 -0.83 24.50 -28.67
C LYS A 508 -1.98 23.79 -29.39
N SER A 509 -1.64 22.74 -30.11
CA SER A 509 -2.55 21.91 -30.89
C SER A 509 -3.44 21.03 -30.01
N GLY A 510 -2.98 20.70 -28.80
CA GLY A 510 -3.60 19.71 -27.92
C GLY A 510 -3.09 18.29 -28.18
N VAL A 511 -2.08 18.12 -29.03
CA VAL A 511 -1.50 16.82 -29.41
C VAL A 511 -0.02 16.82 -29.13
N LEU A 512 0.48 15.79 -28.45
CA LEU A 512 1.91 15.65 -28.22
C LEU A 512 2.59 15.08 -29.47
N THR A 513 3.55 15.80 -30.04
CA THR A 513 4.27 15.38 -31.26
C THR A 513 5.75 15.12 -31.02
N GLY A 514 6.32 15.70 -29.96
CA GLY A 514 7.74 15.63 -29.66
C GLY A 514 8.19 14.30 -29.04
N ARG A 515 9.34 14.37 -28.33
CA ARG A 515 9.96 13.24 -27.62
C ARG A 515 9.29 13.12 -26.25
N GLN A 516 8.76 11.96 -25.90
CA GLN A 516 7.87 11.83 -24.76
C GLN A 516 8.35 10.70 -23.84
N HIS A 517 9.06 11.06 -22.76
CA HIS A 517 9.48 10.08 -21.74
C HIS A 517 8.29 9.65 -20.87
N HIS A 518 8.25 8.37 -20.50
CA HIS A 518 7.09 7.75 -19.83
C HIS A 518 7.50 6.57 -18.93
N THR A 519 6.54 5.97 -18.23
CA THR A 519 6.79 4.91 -17.23
C THR A 519 7.42 3.60 -17.74
N LEU A 520 7.66 3.42 -19.06
CA LEU A 520 8.44 2.26 -19.56
C LEU A 520 9.92 2.62 -19.79
N ASP A 521 10.39 3.67 -19.11
CA ASP A 521 11.78 4.14 -19.05
C ASP A 521 12.41 4.49 -20.40
N MET A 522 11.59 4.84 -21.40
CA MET A 522 12.02 5.23 -22.75
C MET A 522 11.17 6.38 -23.26
N GLU A 523 11.52 6.89 -24.44
CA GLU A 523 10.75 7.92 -25.13
C GLU A 523 9.99 7.38 -26.34
N LEU A 524 8.71 7.73 -26.41
CA LEU A 524 7.91 7.64 -27.63
C LEU A 524 8.08 8.92 -28.46
N PHE A 525 8.03 8.76 -29.78
CA PHE A 525 8.04 9.88 -30.72
C PHE A 525 6.72 9.96 -31.48
N GLY A 526 6.27 11.18 -31.73
CA GLY A 526 5.03 11.43 -32.46
C GLY A 526 3.75 11.18 -31.65
N PRO A 527 2.59 11.47 -32.27
CA PRO A 527 1.29 11.35 -31.62
C PRO A 527 0.96 9.93 -31.16
N ASN A 528 0.54 9.80 -29.91
CA ASN A 528 -0.02 8.58 -29.32
C ASN A 528 -1.14 8.95 -28.33
N SER A 529 -2.15 8.09 -28.19
CA SER A 529 -3.30 8.37 -27.33
C SER A 529 -2.98 8.32 -25.84
N TRP A 530 -1.99 7.53 -25.43
CA TRP A 530 -1.62 7.37 -24.04
C TRP A 530 -1.15 8.69 -23.41
N LEU A 531 -0.05 9.25 -23.92
CA LEU A 531 0.58 10.44 -23.34
C LEU A 531 -0.16 11.72 -23.74
N THR A 532 -0.72 11.77 -24.97
CA THR A 532 -1.62 12.86 -25.35
C THR A 532 -2.88 12.86 -24.49
N GLY A 533 -3.42 11.70 -24.15
CA GLY A 533 -4.56 11.58 -23.25
C GLY A 533 -4.29 12.22 -21.89
N PHE A 534 -3.11 12.01 -21.30
CA PHE A 534 -2.72 12.67 -20.05
C PHE A 534 -2.65 14.19 -20.20
N TYR A 535 -2.08 14.69 -21.30
CA TYR A 535 -2.05 16.11 -21.59
C TYR A 535 -3.46 16.71 -21.73
N LEU A 536 -4.37 16.03 -22.45
CA LEU A 536 -5.78 16.42 -22.55
C LEU A 536 -6.48 16.43 -21.19
N GLY A 537 -6.25 15.40 -20.37
CA GLY A 537 -6.75 15.34 -19.01
C GLY A 537 -6.24 16.49 -18.14
N ALA A 538 -4.94 16.81 -18.22
CA ALA A 538 -4.35 17.93 -17.51
C ALA A 538 -4.91 19.29 -17.96
N LEU A 539 -5.11 19.50 -19.27
CA LEU A 539 -5.74 20.72 -19.82
C LEU A 539 -7.17 20.90 -19.31
N LYS A 540 -7.97 19.82 -19.33
CA LYS A 540 -9.35 19.86 -18.84
C LYS A 540 -9.43 20.10 -17.33
N ALA A 541 -8.63 19.38 -16.55
CA ALA A 541 -8.51 19.55 -15.10
C ALA A 541 -8.06 20.97 -14.73
N ALA A 542 -7.03 21.48 -15.39
CA ALA A 542 -6.53 22.83 -15.16
C ALA A 542 -7.53 23.90 -15.59
N SER A 543 -8.36 23.65 -16.61
CA SER A 543 -9.42 24.58 -16.99
C SER A 543 -10.42 24.79 -15.86
N GLU A 544 -10.92 23.71 -15.26
CA GLU A 544 -11.87 23.78 -14.14
C GLU A 544 -11.23 24.40 -12.88
N MET A 545 -9.98 24.05 -12.58
CA MET A 545 -9.26 24.66 -11.45
C MET A 545 -9.01 26.15 -11.66
N ALA A 546 -8.63 26.56 -12.88
CA ALA A 546 -8.42 27.95 -13.26
C ALA A 546 -9.70 28.78 -13.09
N GLU A 547 -10.85 28.24 -13.52
CA GLU A 547 -12.15 28.87 -13.32
C GLU A 547 -12.47 29.03 -11.83
N ALA A 548 -12.27 27.98 -11.03
CA ALA A 548 -12.55 27.98 -9.60
C ALA A 548 -11.71 28.99 -8.80
N ILE A 549 -10.50 29.31 -9.25
CA ILE A 549 -9.62 30.30 -8.59
C ILE A 549 -9.65 31.68 -9.27
N GLY A 550 -10.42 31.84 -10.35
CA GLY A 550 -10.65 33.13 -11.04
C GLY A 550 -9.66 33.48 -12.16
N ASP A 551 -8.82 32.54 -12.61
CA ASP A 551 -7.94 32.71 -13.79
C ASP A 551 -8.69 32.37 -15.09
N VAL A 552 -9.68 33.20 -15.43
CA VAL A 552 -10.59 32.99 -16.57
C VAL A 552 -9.85 32.88 -17.92
N SER A 553 -8.71 33.57 -18.06
CA SER A 553 -7.89 33.52 -19.28
C SER A 553 -7.24 32.14 -19.45
N ALA A 554 -6.65 31.60 -18.38
CA ALA A 554 -6.08 30.26 -18.40
C ALA A 554 -7.17 29.21 -18.66
N ALA A 555 -8.32 29.31 -17.96
CA ALA A 555 -9.46 28.42 -18.15
C ALA A 555 -9.88 28.32 -19.63
N SER A 556 -10.15 29.48 -20.25
CA SER A 556 -10.57 29.54 -21.65
C SER A 556 -9.52 29.00 -22.62
N GLN A 557 -8.23 29.29 -22.37
CA GLN A 557 -7.14 28.80 -23.22
C GLN A 557 -6.99 27.29 -23.13
N TYR A 558 -6.95 26.73 -21.92
CA TYR A 558 -6.73 25.30 -21.72
C TYR A 558 -7.89 24.48 -22.26
N HIS A 559 -9.14 24.92 -22.02
CA HIS A 559 -10.31 24.27 -22.60
C HIS A 559 -10.27 24.28 -24.15
N ALA A 560 -9.89 25.40 -24.76
CA ALA A 560 -9.80 25.48 -26.22
C ALA A 560 -8.72 24.55 -26.81
N ILE A 561 -7.58 24.37 -26.13
CA ILE A 561 -6.53 23.41 -26.53
C ILE A 561 -7.06 21.98 -26.39
N PHE A 562 -7.71 21.67 -25.26
CA PHE A 562 -8.32 20.36 -25.01
C PHE A 562 -9.30 19.95 -26.12
N GLU A 563 -10.25 20.81 -26.48
CA GLU A 563 -11.27 20.50 -27.50
C GLU A 563 -10.65 20.18 -28.86
N ARG A 564 -9.62 20.94 -29.28
CA ARG A 564 -8.89 20.67 -30.54
C ARG A 564 -8.15 19.34 -30.50
N GLY A 565 -7.42 19.08 -29.42
CA GLY A 565 -6.63 17.87 -29.28
C GLY A 565 -7.51 16.62 -29.17
N LYS A 566 -8.60 16.66 -28.39
CA LYS A 566 -9.59 15.58 -28.29
C LYS A 566 -10.14 15.22 -29.68
N ALA A 567 -10.64 16.22 -30.41
CA ALA A 567 -11.20 16.00 -31.75
C ALA A 567 -10.15 15.40 -32.71
N TRP A 568 -8.89 15.85 -32.62
CA TRP A 568 -7.82 15.31 -33.45
C TRP A 568 -7.48 13.87 -33.10
N VAL A 569 -7.34 13.54 -31.80
CA VAL A 569 -6.99 12.18 -31.34
C VAL A 569 -8.07 11.18 -31.73
N ASP A 570 -9.35 11.49 -31.45
CA ASP A 570 -10.50 10.62 -31.78
C ASP A 570 -10.60 10.36 -33.29
N GLN A 571 -10.15 11.29 -34.13
CA GLN A 571 -10.18 11.15 -35.58
C GLN A 571 -8.94 10.45 -36.17
N ASN A 572 -7.76 10.67 -35.59
CA ASN A 572 -6.49 10.35 -36.26
C ASN A 572 -5.74 9.18 -35.63
N LEU A 573 -6.01 8.83 -34.37
CA LEU A 573 -5.29 7.76 -33.67
C LEU A 573 -6.12 6.51 -33.44
N PHE A 574 -7.44 6.57 -33.59
CA PHE A 574 -8.30 5.39 -33.51
C PHE A 574 -8.32 4.65 -34.84
N ASN A 575 -7.84 3.41 -34.85
CA ASN A 575 -7.72 2.61 -36.08
C ASN A 575 -9.02 1.88 -36.48
N GLY A 576 -10.10 2.09 -35.71
CA GLY A 576 -11.36 1.37 -35.89
C GLY A 576 -11.56 0.21 -34.93
N GLU A 577 -10.61 -0.12 -34.06
CA GLU A 577 -10.80 -1.01 -32.90
C GLU A 577 -10.19 -0.41 -31.62
N TYR A 578 -9.00 0.18 -31.72
CA TYR A 578 -8.20 0.68 -30.61
C TYR A 578 -7.34 1.88 -31.04
N TYR A 579 -6.67 2.55 -30.10
CA TYR A 579 -5.81 3.69 -30.39
C TYR A 579 -4.34 3.29 -30.57
N VAL A 580 -3.66 3.91 -31.52
CA VAL A 580 -2.26 3.60 -31.90
C VAL A 580 -1.30 4.76 -31.66
N GLN A 581 -0.01 4.48 -31.73
CA GLN A 581 1.03 5.48 -31.93
C GLN A 581 1.25 5.71 -33.42
N ARG A 582 1.10 6.96 -33.87
CA ARG A 582 1.40 7.36 -35.24
C ARG A 582 2.85 7.81 -35.35
N VAL A 583 3.71 6.88 -35.79
CA VAL A 583 5.15 7.10 -35.99
C VAL A 583 5.60 6.39 -37.27
N ASP A 584 6.46 7.03 -38.05
CA ASP A 584 7.20 6.36 -39.13
C ASP A 584 8.49 5.79 -38.54
N LEU A 585 8.56 4.45 -38.43
CA LEU A 585 9.70 3.77 -37.82
C LEU A 585 10.97 3.92 -38.67
N ASN A 586 10.88 4.28 -39.95
CA ASN A 586 12.04 4.45 -40.82
C ASN A 586 12.55 5.90 -40.88
N ASP A 587 11.88 6.85 -40.20
CA ASP A 587 12.26 8.26 -40.20
C ASP A 587 13.45 8.54 -39.26
N ARG A 588 14.67 8.35 -39.77
CA ARG A 588 15.90 8.68 -39.04
C ARG A 588 15.98 10.15 -38.65
N ASP A 589 15.46 11.05 -39.49
CA ASP A 589 15.57 12.49 -39.28
C ASP A 589 14.80 12.92 -38.02
N LEU A 590 13.72 12.20 -37.67
CA LEU A 590 12.95 12.41 -36.44
C LEU A 590 13.83 12.40 -35.19
N VAL A 591 14.62 11.34 -35.00
CA VAL A 591 15.50 11.19 -33.83
C VAL A 591 16.79 12.00 -33.95
N GLU A 592 17.32 12.18 -35.17
CA GLU A 592 18.51 13.02 -35.42
C GLU A 592 18.22 14.50 -35.11
N SER A 593 16.97 14.95 -35.25
CA SER A 593 16.57 16.34 -34.98
C SER A 593 16.77 16.79 -33.52
N TYR A 594 16.95 15.88 -32.57
CA TYR A 594 17.25 16.18 -31.17
C TYR A 594 18.74 16.44 -30.90
N GLY A 595 19.60 16.23 -31.91
CA GLY A 595 21.02 16.54 -31.83
C GLY A 595 21.82 15.56 -30.96
N PRO A 596 23.13 15.84 -30.78
CA PRO A 596 24.07 14.91 -30.15
C PRO A 596 24.13 15.06 -28.62
N GLN A 597 23.08 15.62 -27.99
CA GLN A 597 23.07 15.89 -26.55
C GLN A 597 23.08 14.57 -25.77
N GLU A 598 23.93 14.44 -24.75
CA GLU A 598 23.97 13.26 -23.88
C GLU A 598 22.83 13.33 -22.85
N ASP A 599 21.62 13.06 -23.30
CA ASP A 599 20.40 13.31 -22.55
C ASP A 599 19.40 12.13 -22.56
N ALA A 600 19.80 10.95 -23.02
CA ALA A 600 19.03 9.71 -22.93
C ALA A 600 19.48 8.83 -21.74
N LEU A 601 18.55 8.08 -21.12
CA LEU A 601 18.89 7.16 -20.01
C LEU A 601 19.91 6.08 -20.43
N LYS A 602 19.88 5.68 -21.70
CA LYS A 602 20.78 4.68 -22.30
C LYS A 602 21.22 5.16 -23.67
N GLY A 603 22.50 4.99 -24.00
CA GLY A 603 23.03 5.29 -25.34
C GLY A 603 23.60 6.69 -25.53
N GLY A 604 23.48 7.60 -24.57
CA GLY A 604 24.01 8.96 -24.68
C GLY A 604 23.01 9.90 -25.36
N SER A 605 22.91 9.88 -26.68
CA SER A 605 22.02 10.76 -27.46
C SER A 605 20.73 10.08 -27.93
N ALA A 606 19.74 10.87 -28.36
CA ALA A 606 18.51 10.32 -28.96
C ALA A 606 18.79 9.44 -30.19
N LEU A 607 19.73 9.86 -31.05
CA LEU A 607 20.11 9.09 -32.23
C LEU A 607 20.71 7.73 -31.83
N ASP A 608 21.67 7.73 -30.89
CA ASP A 608 22.36 6.50 -30.45
C ASP A 608 21.43 5.57 -29.65
N ALA A 609 20.53 6.15 -28.86
CA ALA A 609 19.57 5.42 -28.05
C ALA A 609 18.52 4.71 -28.91
N TYR A 610 17.97 5.40 -29.92
CA TYR A 610 16.76 4.96 -30.62
C TYR A 610 16.98 4.48 -32.06
N TRP A 611 17.97 4.98 -32.81
CA TRP A 611 18.17 4.50 -34.18
C TRP A 611 18.87 3.13 -34.22
N ASN A 612 18.27 2.18 -34.94
CA ASN A 612 18.91 0.90 -35.25
C ASN A 612 19.47 0.93 -36.68
N ALA A 613 20.78 1.17 -36.81
CA ALA A 613 21.44 1.23 -38.12
C ALA A 613 21.46 -0.12 -38.87
N GLU A 614 21.33 -1.25 -38.17
CA GLU A 614 21.30 -2.58 -38.81
C GLU A 614 19.99 -2.80 -39.56
N HIS A 615 18.87 -2.31 -39.01
CA HIS A 615 17.53 -2.55 -39.52
C HIS A 615 16.85 -1.31 -40.12
N ASN A 616 17.49 -0.14 -40.04
CA ASN A 616 16.97 1.16 -40.47
C ASN A 616 15.61 1.49 -39.82
N GLU A 617 15.53 1.28 -38.51
CA GLU A 617 14.30 1.39 -37.74
C GLU A 617 14.53 2.11 -36.40
N ILE A 618 13.55 2.90 -35.95
CA ILE A 618 13.51 3.48 -34.61
C ILE A 618 13.07 2.40 -33.60
N LYS A 619 13.91 2.13 -32.60
CA LYS A 619 13.65 1.19 -31.50
C LYS A 619 12.67 1.77 -30.48
N TYR A 620 12.17 0.90 -29.62
CA TYR A 620 11.45 1.24 -28.39
C TYR A 620 10.12 1.98 -28.61
N GLN A 621 9.51 1.80 -29.77
CA GLN A 621 8.19 2.36 -30.09
C GLN A 621 7.09 1.30 -29.90
N ILE A 622 5.85 1.75 -29.78
CA ILE A 622 4.65 0.91 -29.79
C ILE A 622 4.16 0.70 -31.24
N GLY A 623 4.17 1.77 -32.04
CA GLY A 623 3.62 1.78 -33.39
C GLY A 623 2.13 1.42 -33.39
N GLU A 624 1.76 0.43 -34.20
CA GLU A 624 0.37 -0.05 -34.35
C GLU A 624 -0.07 -1.06 -33.28
N GLY A 625 0.76 -1.30 -32.25
CA GLY A 625 0.44 -2.23 -31.16
C GLY A 625 -0.71 -1.76 -30.26
N SER A 626 -1.48 -2.71 -29.75
CA SER A 626 -2.46 -2.51 -28.67
C SER A 626 -1.71 -2.40 -27.34
N SER A 627 -1.47 -1.17 -26.90
CA SER A 627 -0.90 -0.90 -25.57
C SER A 627 -1.98 -0.97 -24.49
N ILE A 628 -1.62 -1.50 -23.33
CA ILE A 628 -2.49 -1.53 -22.14
C ILE A 628 -2.90 -0.13 -21.67
N ASP A 629 -2.06 0.88 -21.91
CA ASP A 629 -2.26 2.25 -21.43
C ASP A 629 -2.84 3.22 -22.46
N GLN A 630 -3.21 2.72 -23.64
CA GLN A 630 -3.71 3.54 -24.74
C GLN A 630 -4.88 4.47 -24.37
N VAL A 631 -5.62 4.16 -23.31
CA VAL A 631 -6.72 4.98 -22.76
C VAL A 631 -6.59 5.21 -21.24
N LEU A 632 -5.38 5.14 -20.69
CA LEU A 632 -5.14 5.26 -19.24
C LEU A 632 -5.59 6.62 -18.67
N ALA A 633 -5.42 7.71 -19.41
CA ALA A 633 -5.87 9.02 -18.95
C ALA A 633 -7.40 9.10 -18.80
N GLN A 634 -8.15 8.37 -19.64
CA GLN A 634 -9.60 8.27 -19.49
C GLN A 634 -10.00 7.50 -18.23
N TRP A 635 -9.23 6.49 -17.83
CA TRP A 635 -9.44 5.82 -16.54
C TRP A 635 -9.34 6.82 -15.38
N HIS A 636 -8.30 7.66 -15.35
CA HIS A 636 -8.18 8.75 -14.38
C HIS A 636 -9.36 9.73 -14.44
N ALA A 637 -9.70 10.22 -15.63
CA ALA A 637 -10.79 11.19 -15.79
C ALA A 637 -12.14 10.63 -15.31
N SER A 638 -12.39 9.35 -15.57
CA SER A 638 -13.59 8.65 -15.12
C SER A 638 -13.64 8.50 -13.61
N LEU A 639 -12.51 8.17 -12.96
CA LEU A 639 -12.40 8.09 -11.50
C LEU A 639 -12.54 9.45 -10.81
N TYR A 640 -12.10 10.54 -11.45
CA TYR A 640 -12.04 11.87 -10.84
C TYR A 640 -13.27 12.72 -11.14
N GLY A 641 -14.21 12.22 -11.95
CA GLY A 641 -15.38 12.98 -12.38
C GLY A 641 -15.07 14.08 -13.41
N LEU A 642 -13.95 13.96 -14.13
CA LEU A 642 -13.51 14.94 -15.14
C LEU A 642 -14.21 14.76 -16.51
N GLY A 643 -15.03 13.71 -16.64
CA GLY A 643 -15.78 13.37 -17.86
C GLY A 643 -14.91 12.83 -18.99
N ASP A 644 -15.39 12.93 -20.22
CA ASP A 644 -14.77 12.26 -21.37
C ASP A 644 -13.59 13.06 -21.94
N LEU A 645 -12.44 12.39 -22.09
CA LEU A 645 -11.24 12.85 -22.80
C LEU A 645 -11.17 12.30 -24.22
N HIS A 646 -11.86 11.19 -24.46
CA HIS A 646 -11.97 10.49 -25.74
C HIS A 646 -13.44 10.23 -26.07
N ASP A 647 -13.73 9.76 -27.27
CA ASP A 647 -15.08 9.27 -27.61
C ASP A 647 -15.45 8.02 -26.77
N PRO A 648 -16.57 8.00 -26.03
CA PRO A 648 -16.92 6.89 -25.14
C PRO A 648 -17.07 5.53 -25.84
N ASP A 649 -17.56 5.51 -27.07
CA ASP A 649 -17.69 4.26 -27.83
C ASP A 649 -16.30 3.76 -28.26
N GLN A 650 -15.40 4.66 -28.66
CA GLN A 650 -14.00 4.30 -28.95
C GLN A 650 -13.28 3.76 -27.71
N VAL A 651 -13.47 4.39 -26.55
CA VAL A 651 -12.87 3.93 -25.27
C VAL A 651 -13.33 2.52 -24.94
N LYS A 652 -14.63 2.25 -25.01
CA LYS A 652 -15.16 0.90 -24.74
C LYS A 652 -14.57 -0.14 -25.69
N ARG A 653 -14.41 0.19 -26.97
CA ARG A 653 -13.81 -0.70 -27.97
C ARG A 653 -12.31 -0.90 -27.74
N ALA A 654 -11.59 0.15 -27.34
CA ALA A 654 -10.20 0.07 -26.93
C ALA A 654 -10.01 -0.85 -25.70
N CYS A 655 -10.86 -0.74 -24.67
CA CYS A 655 -10.84 -1.66 -23.53
C CYS A 655 -11.12 -3.11 -23.95
N ALA A 656 -12.08 -3.34 -24.84
CA ALA A 656 -12.35 -4.66 -25.39
C ALA A 656 -11.15 -5.20 -26.19
N ALA A 657 -10.45 -4.35 -26.94
CA ALA A 657 -9.24 -4.70 -27.68
C ALA A 657 -8.06 -5.04 -26.76
N ILE A 658 -7.86 -4.27 -25.68
CA ILE A 658 -6.87 -4.60 -24.63
C ILE A 658 -7.13 -6.02 -24.11
N TYR A 659 -8.36 -6.35 -23.75
CA TYR A 659 -8.67 -7.72 -23.32
C TYR A 659 -8.41 -8.74 -24.43
N LYS A 660 -8.92 -8.49 -25.64
CA LYS A 660 -8.82 -9.41 -26.78
C LYS A 660 -7.37 -9.74 -27.16
N TYR A 661 -6.48 -8.76 -27.16
CA TYR A 661 -5.11 -8.91 -27.67
C TYR A 661 -4.06 -9.06 -26.58
N ASN A 662 -4.23 -8.37 -25.44
CA ASN A 662 -3.22 -8.35 -24.39
C ASN A 662 -3.43 -9.43 -23.33
N PHE A 663 -4.64 -9.98 -23.16
CA PHE A 663 -4.88 -11.00 -22.14
C PHE A 663 -4.36 -12.36 -22.58
N VAL A 664 -3.41 -12.90 -21.83
CA VAL A 664 -2.90 -14.24 -22.00
C VAL A 664 -3.40 -15.10 -20.83
N PRO A 665 -4.20 -16.14 -21.08
CA PRO A 665 -4.73 -17.00 -20.02
C PRO A 665 -3.68 -17.94 -19.42
N GLU A 666 -2.63 -18.30 -20.17
CA GLU A 666 -1.57 -19.21 -19.74
C GLU A 666 -0.22 -18.78 -20.34
N MET A 667 0.78 -18.55 -19.48
CA MET A 667 2.09 -18.02 -19.90
C MET A 667 3.07 -19.09 -20.41
N SER A 668 2.78 -20.39 -20.27
CA SER A 668 3.72 -21.47 -20.58
C SER A 668 4.26 -21.49 -22.02
N GLN A 669 3.51 -20.91 -22.96
CA GLN A 669 3.87 -20.82 -24.39
C GLN A 669 4.16 -19.39 -24.86
N VAL A 670 4.25 -18.42 -23.93
CA VAL A 670 4.49 -17.01 -24.28
C VAL A 670 5.98 -16.69 -24.20
N TYR A 671 6.49 -16.07 -25.25
CA TYR A 671 7.84 -15.49 -25.25
C TYR A 671 7.84 -14.16 -24.48
N ASN A 672 8.58 -14.12 -23.37
CA ASN A 672 8.85 -12.90 -22.61
C ASN A 672 10.38 -12.77 -22.38
N PRO A 673 11.06 -11.79 -23.02
CA PRO A 673 12.51 -11.56 -22.85
C PRO A 673 12.84 -10.71 -21.63
N CYS A 674 11.85 -10.28 -20.86
CA CYS A 674 11.99 -9.34 -19.76
C CYS A 674 11.87 -10.06 -18.41
N ARG A 675 11.45 -9.38 -17.34
CA ARG A 675 11.22 -9.97 -16.02
C ARG A 675 9.96 -10.83 -16.02
N ILE A 676 9.98 -11.89 -15.20
CA ILE A 676 8.93 -12.90 -15.18
C ILE A 676 8.07 -12.72 -13.93
N TYR A 677 6.91 -12.07 -14.11
CA TYR A 677 5.91 -11.89 -13.04
C TYR A 677 4.77 -12.93 -13.11
N ALA A 678 4.50 -13.46 -14.31
CA ALA A 678 3.60 -14.56 -14.55
C ALA A 678 4.32 -15.71 -15.30
N LEU A 679 4.11 -16.95 -14.89
CA LEU A 679 4.74 -18.14 -15.51
C LEU A 679 3.86 -19.39 -15.41
N ASN A 680 4.19 -20.42 -16.20
CA ASN A 680 3.50 -21.71 -16.20
C ASN A 680 1.99 -21.58 -16.47
N ASP A 681 1.17 -22.01 -15.51
CA ASP A 681 -0.29 -22.01 -15.51
C ASP A 681 -0.91 -20.65 -15.11
N GLU A 682 -0.09 -19.61 -14.94
CA GLU A 682 -0.55 -18.26 -14.63
C GLU A 682 -0.92 -17.48 -15.89
N GLY A 683 -1.87 -16.55 -15.73
CA GLY A 683 -2.29 -15.62 -16.78
C GLY A 683 -2.12 -14.16 -16.37
N GLY A 684 -2.33 -13.24 -17.31
CA GLY A 684 -2.25 -11.79 -17.09
C GLY A 684 -2.37 -10.99 -18.39
N LEU A 685 -2.41 -9.66 -18.27
CA LEU A 685 -2.34 -8.74 -19.41
C LEU A 685 -0.89 -8.35 -19.69
N VAL A 686 -0.41 -8.60 -20.91
CA VAL A 686 0.90 -8.08 -21.35
C VAL A 686 0.80 -6.59 -21.68
N ILE A 687 1.88 -5.84 -21.45
CA ILE A 687 1.88 -4.37 -21.66
C ILE A 687 1.51 -3.97 -23.10
N CYS A 688 1.97 -4.71 -24.11
CA CYS A 688 1.63 -4.44 -25.50
C CYS A 688 1.54 -5.72 -26.33
N ALA A 689 0.50 -5.80 -27.16
CA ALA A 689 0.28 -6.88 -28.11
C ALA A 689 0.14 -6.33 -29.53
N TRP A 690 0.65 -7.07 -30.52
CA TRP A 690 0.54 -6.74 -31.94
C TRP A 690 -0.28 -7.82 -32.62
N PRO A 691 -1.51 -7.51 -33.07
CA PRO A 691 -2.29 -8.39 -33.94
C PRO A 691 -1.50 -8.88 -35.18
N ASP A 692 -1.87 -10.04 -35.72
CA ASP A 692 -1.13 -10.69 -36.83
C ASP A 692 -1.04 -9.85 -38.11
N ASP A 693 -1.92 -8.86 -38.27
CA ASP A 693 -2.04 -7.99 -39.44
C ASP A 693 -1.36 -6.63 -39.29
N VAL A 694 -0.76 -6.33 -38.13
CA VAL A 694 -0.02 -5.08 -37.91
C VAL A 694 1.48 -5.30 -37.74
N GLU A 695 2.27 -4.27 -38.07
CA GLU A 695 3.72 -4.34 -37.94
C GLU A 695 4.15 -4.18 -36.48
N LYS A 696 4.80 -5.22 -35.94
CA LYS A 696 5.51 -5.14 -34.67
C LYS A 696 6.90 -4.54 -34.91
N PRO A 697 7.28 -3.43 -34.22
CA PRO A 697 8.64 -2.93 -34.29
C PRO A 697 9.64 -4.03 -33.96
N LEU A 698 10.76 -4.10 -34.67
CA LEU A 698 11.74 -5.17 -34.47
C LEU A 698 12.24 -5.20 -33.02
N ILE A 699 12.47 -4.02 -32.45
CA ILE A 699 12.77 -3.82 -31.04
C ILE A 699 11.66 -2.92 -30.48
N PRO A 700 10.58 -3.51 -29.91
CA PRO A 700 9.46 -2.74 -29.39
C PRO A 700 9.83 -1.99 -28.11
N ALA A 701 8.92 -1.13 -27.63
CA ALA A 701 9.02 -0.51 -26.31
C ALA A 701 9.40 -1.54 -25.22
N PRO A 702 10.32 -1.22 -24.29
CA PRO A 702 10.68 -2.13 -23.22
C PRO A 702 9.49 -2.63 -22.43
N TYR A 703 9.64 -3.82 -21.84
CA TYR A 703 8.63 -4.46 -21.01
C TYR A 703 7.30 -4.81 -21.71
N SER A 704 7.19 -4.62 -23.03
CA SER A 704 5.97 -4.89 -23.80
C SER A 704 5.38 -6.29 -23.57
N GLN A 705 6.22 -7.30 -23.30
CA GLN A 705 5.80 -8.68 -23.04
C GLN A 705 5.78 -9.06 -21.55
N GLU A 706 6.01 -8.12 -20.62
CA GLU A 706 5.81 -8.33 -19.18
C GLU A 706 4.34 -8.20 -18.80
N THR A 707 3.96 -8.80 -17.68
CA THR A 707 2.72 -8.50 -16.93
C THR A 707 3.06 -7.67 -15.71
N MET A 708 2.42 -6.53 -15.48
CA MET A 708 2.68 -5.67 -14.32
C MET A 708 1.38 -5.30 -13.61
N ASN A 709 1.19 -5.81 -12.40
CA ASN A 709 -0.12 -5.84 -11.73
C ASN A 709 -0.83 -4.48 -11.66
N GLY A 710 -0.10 -3.38 -11.43
CA GLY A 710 -0.69 -2.04 -11.36
C GLY A 710 -1.33 -1.59 -12.68
N PHE A 711 -0.71 -1.89 -13.81
CA PHE A 711 -1.28 -1.64 -15.14
C PHE A 711 -2.48 -2.54 -15.39
N GLU A 712 -2.38 -3.82 -15.01
CA GLU A 712 -3.45 -4.80 -15.17
C GLU A 712 -4.70 -4.40 -14.37
N TYR A 713 -4.55 -3.92 -13.13
CA TYR A 713 -5.68 -3.42 -12.33
C TYR A 713 -6.29 -2.13 -12.90
N ALA A 714 -5.47 -1.21 -13.42
CA ALA A 714 -5.98 -0.01 -14.08
C ALA A 714 -6.83 -0.39 -15.32
N ALA A 715 -6.31 -1.27 -16.18
CA ALA A 715 -7.04 -1.76 -17.34
C ALA A 715 -8.33 -2.53 -16.94
N ALA A 716 -8.23 -3.45 -15.98
CA ALA A 716 -9.36 -4.26 -15.53
C ALA A 716 -10.47 -3.41 -14.88
N SER A 717 -10.11 -2.45 -14.03
CA SER A 717 -11.09 -1.52 -13.45
C SER A 717 -11.73 -0.63 -14.51
N HIS A 718 -10.97 -0.18 -15.51
CA HIS A 718 -11.52 0.57 -16.63
C HIS A 718 -12.50 -0.26 -17.48
N MET A 719 -12.17 -1.53 -17.75
CA MET A 719 -13.08 -2.49 -18.40
C MET A 719 -14.41 -2.58 -17.64
N ILE A 720 -14.38 -2.73 -16.32
CA ILE A 720 -15.58 -2.76 -15.47
C ILE A 720 -16.38 -1.45 -15.60
N MET A 721 -15.72 -0.29 -15.56
CA MET A 721 -16.38 1.02 -15.68
C MET A 721 -17.10 1.21 -17.02
N VAL A 722 -16.62 0.62 -18.11
CA VAL A 722 -17.25 0.68 -19.44
C VAL A 722 -18.20 -0.49 -19.73
N GLY A 723 -18.45 -1.34 -18.74
CA GLY A 723 -19.42 -2.44 -18.79
C GLY A 723 -18.88 -3.78 -19.32
N LEU A 724 -17.55 -3.96 -19.38
CA LEU A 724 -16.86 -5.20 -19.70
C LEU A 724 -16.46 -5.93 -18.41
N VAL A 725 -17.48 -6.29 -17.60
CA VAL A 725 -17.25 -6.74 -16.23
C VAL A 725 -16.60 -8.11 -16.16
N ASP A 726 -17.02 -9.05 -17.02
CA ASP A 726 -16.48 -10.41 -17.04
C ASP A 726 -15.01 -10.39 -17.49
N GLU A 727 -14.68 -9.59 -18.50
CA GLU A 727 -13.31 -9.40 -18.98
C GLU A 727 -12.42 -8.81 -17.87
N GLY A 728 -12.87 -7.73 -17.23
CA GLY A 728 -12.14 -7.11 -16.12
C GLY A 728 -11.94 -8.07 -14.95
N MET A 729 -12.96 -8.85 -14.57
CA MET A 729 -12.84 -9.82 -13.49
C MET A 729 -11.89 -10.98 -13.80
N ARG A 730 -11.86 -11.47 -15.05
CA ARG A 730 -10.87 -12.50 -15.44
C ARG A 730 -9.44 -12.00 -15.29
N CYS A 731 -9.18 -10.72 -15.59
CA CYS A 731 -7.87 -10.11 -15.35
C CYS A 731 -7.56 -10.01 -13.85
N VAL A 732 -8.49 -9.54 -13.02
CA VAL A 732 -8.32 -9.46 -11.56
C VAL A 732 -8.04 -10.83 -10.95
N GLU A 733 -8.82 -11.85 -11.32
CA GLU A 733 -8.65 -13.23 -10.84
C GLU A 733 -7.30 -13.82 -11.26
N ALA A 734 -6.84 -13.55 -12.48
CA ALA A 734 -5.52 -13.96 -12.94
C ALA A 734 -4.40 -13.35 -12.09
N ILE A 735 -4.53 -12.07 -11.71
CA ILE A 735 -3.58 -11.44 -10.78
C ILE A 735 -3.63 -12.13 -9.41
N ARG A 736 -4.81 -12.26 -8.79
CA ARG A 736 -4.94 -12.84 -7.45
C ARG A 736 -4.54 -14.30 -7.36
N HIS A 737 -4.69 -15.06 -8.44
CA HIS A 737 -4.20 -16.43 -8.52
C HIS A 737 -2.66 -16.53 -8.40
N ARG A 738 -1.91 -15.48 -8.79
CA ARG A 738 -0.44 -15.43 -8.61
C ARG A 738 -0.03 -15.20 -7.16
N TYR A 739 -0.91 -14.62 -6.33
CA TYR A 739 -0.64 -14.16 -4.96
C TYR A 739 -1.56 -14.85 -3.94
N ASP A 740 -1.60 -16.18 -3.97
CA ASP A 740 -2.51 -17.03 -3.19
C ASP A 740 -1.94 -17.54 -1.85
N GLY A 741 -0.74 -17.08 -1.47
CA GLY A 741 -0.04 -17.49 -0.26
C GLY A 741 0.82 -18.75 -0.40
N GLU A 742 0.61 -19.55 -1.45
CA GLU A 742 1.48 -20.68 -1.80
C GLU A 742 2.55 -20.24 -2.80
N ARG A 743 2.11 -19.56 -3.88
CA ARG A 743 2.99 -19.10 -4.95
C ARG A 743 3.73 -17.83 -4.56
N ARG A 744 3.00 -16.84 -4.04
CA ARG A 744 3.53 -15.53 -3.61
C ARG A 744 2.71 -14.99 -2.44
N ASN A 745 3.29 -14.06 -1.71
CA ASN A 745 2.65 -13.39 -0.57
C ASN A 745 1.44 -12.55 -1.04
N PRO A 746 0.21 -12.76 -0.51
CA PRO A 746 -0.98 -12.01 -0.89
C PRO A 746 -0.86 -10.48 -0.72
N TRP A 747 -0.04 -10.03 0.23
CA TRP A 747 0.16 -8.61 0.63
C TRP A 747 1.47 -8.00 0.08
N ASN A 748 2.15 -8.70 -0.82
CA ASN A 748 3.39 -8.22 -1.46
C ASN A 748 3.34 -8.49 -2.95
N GLU A 749 2.53 -7.70 -3.64
CA GLU A 749 2.62 -7.57 -5.08
C GLU A 749 3.90 -6.83 -5.46
N PHE A 750 4.66 -7.40 -6.40
CA PHE A 750 5.99 -6.93 -6.76
C PHE A 750 6.10 -6.60 -8.26
N GLU A 751 6.91 -5.58 -8.57
CA GLU A 751 7.28 -5.15 -9.92
C GLU A 751 8.80 -4.85 -9.91
N CYS A 752 9.25 -3.58 -9.84
CA CYS A 752 10.62 -3.29 -9.40
C CYS A 752 10.73 -3.43 -7.88
N GLY A 753 10.84 -4.67 -7.41
CA GLY A 753 10.95 -4.99 -5.99
C GLY A 753 9.60 -5.18 -5.30
N ASN A 754 9.67 -5.37 -3.99
CA ASN A 754 8.57 -5.74 -3.10
C ASN A 754 7.67 -4.54 -2.79
N ASN A 755 6.41 -4.83 -2.42
CA ASN A 755 5.38 -3.89 -1.96
C ASN A 755 5.27 -2.69 -2.92
N TYR A 756 5.08 -2.99 -4.20
CA TYR A 756 5.22 -2.00 -5.26
C TYR A 756 4.00 -1.07 -5.33
N ALA A 757 4.25 0.24 -5.24
CA ALA A 757 3.22 1.26 -5.07
C ALA A 757 2.15 1.25 -6.17
N ARG A 758 2.51 0.85 -7.39
CA ARG A 758 1.58 0.77 -8.53
C ARG A 758 0.41 -0.18 -8.29
N SER A 759 0.59 -1.26 -7.52
CA SER A 759 -0.49 -2.22 -7.23
C SER A 759 -1.63 -1.64 -6.39
N MET A 760 -1.42 -0.49 -5.73
CA MET A 760 -2.51 0.28 -5.11
C MET A 760 -3.53 0.84 -6.13
N ALA A 761 -3.30 0.67 -7.44
CA ALA A 761 -4.32 0.87 -8.48
C ALA A 761 -5.55 -0.02 -8.27
N SER A 762 -5.39 -1.19 -7.62
CA SER A 762 -6.50 -2.09 -7.27
C SER A 762 -7.60 -1.42 -6.44
N TYR A 763 -7.32 -0.36 -5.68
CA TYR A 763 -8.36 0.41 -4.97
C TYR A 763 -9.43 0.95 -5.93
N ALA A 764 -9.07 1.23 -7.19
CA ALA A 764 -10.01 1.64 -8.22
C ALA A 764 -11.11 0.61 -8.51
N LEU A 765 -10.92 -0.67 -8.20
CA LEU A 765 -11.97 -1.68 -8.33
C LEU A 765 -13.17 -1.36 -7.44
N LEU A 766 -12.94 -0.88 -6.22
CA LEU A 766 -14.01 -0.48 -5.30
C LEU A 766 -14.82 0.68 -5.90
N ASN A 767 -14.13 1.68 -6.44
CA ASN A 767 -14.76 2.85 -7.09
C ASN A 767 -15.47 2.47 -8.39
N ALA A 768 -14.89 1.56 -9.19
CA ALA A 768 -15.44 1.09 -10.45
C ALA A 768 -16.75 0.32 -10.23
N PHE A 769 -16.78 -0.62 -9.28
CA PHE A 769 -17.98 -1.41 -8.99
C PHE A 769 -19.11 -0.58 -8.38
N SER A 770 -18.77 0.39 -7.53
CA SER A 770 -19.76 1.27 -6.88
C SER A 770 -20.24 2.42 -7.78
N GLY A 771 -19.49 2.72 -8.85
CA GLY A 771 -19.70 3.93 -9.64
C GLY A 771 -19.58 5.19 -8.79
N PHE A 772 -18.65 5.19 -7.82
CA PHE A 772 -18.47 6.26 -6.85
C PHE A 772 -18.10 7.57 -7.54
N ARG A 773 -18.79 8.66 -7.17
CA ARG A 773 -18.55 10.02 -7.66
C ARG A 773 -18.47 10.98 -6.48
N PHE A 774 -17.61 11.98 -6.60
CA PHE A 774 -17.41 12.98 -5.55
C PHE A 774 -17.11 14.35 -6.17
N ASP A 775 -17.61 15.39 -5.52
CA ASP A 775 -17.22 16.78 -5.73
C ASP A 775 -17.49 17.57 -4.44
N MET A 776 -16.54 17.53 -3.51
CA MET A 776 -16.69 18.18 -2.20
C MET A 776 -16.59 19.70 -2.28
N VAL A 777 -16.14 20.25 -3.40
CA VAL A 777 -16.25 21.69 -3.69
C VAL A 777 -17.71 22.12 -3.75
N ASN A 778 -18.54 21.27 -4.37
CA ASN A 778 -19.98 21.50 -4.51
C ASN A 778 -20.81 20.73 -3.47
N GLY A 779 -20.18 19.97 -2.58
CA GLY A 779 -20.87 19.09 -1.62
C GLY A 779 -21.68 18.00 -2.32
N ALA A 780 -21.15 17.40 -3.37
CA ALA A 780 -21.83 16.34 -4.12
C ALA A 780 -21.15 14.98 -3.93
N LEU A 781 -21.96 13.94 -3.78
CA LEU A 781 -21.55 12.53 -3.72
C LEU A 781 -22.46 11.72 -4.64
N GLY A 782 -22.01 10.60 -5.19
CA GLY A 782 -22.84 9.79 -6.06
C GLY A 782 -22.40 8.33 -6.18
N PHE A 783 -23.35 7.50 -6.60
CA PHE A 783 -23.16 6.07 -6.78
C PHE A 783 -23.94 5.57 -7.99
N GLN A 784 -23.33 4.69 -8.77
CA GLN A 784 -23.96 3.99 -9.89
C GLN A 784 -23.41 2.56 -9.98
N PRO A 785 -23.87 1.64 -9.11
CA PRO A 785 -23.28 0.30 -9.04
C PRO A 785 -23.46 -0.50 -10.34
N VAL A 786 -22.40 -1.19 -10.77
CA VAL A 786 -22.36 -1.88 -12.07
C VAL A 786 -23.08 -3.24 -12.03
N GLN A 787 -23.20 -3.88 -10.87
CA GLN A 787 -23.84 -5.19 -10.70
C GLN A 787 -24.56 -5.32 -9.34
N PRO A 788 -25.72 -4.66 -9.13
CA PRO A 788 -26.52 -4.91 -7.94
C PRO A 788 -27.11 -6.33 -7.97
N LEU A 789 -26.96 -7.08 -6.88
CA LEU A 789 -27.49 -8.43 -6.75
C LEU A 789 -28.92 -8.36 -6.21
N ASN A 790 -29.91 -8.79 -6.99
CA ASN A 790 -31.34 -8.72 -6.61
C ASN A 790 -31.83 -7.31 -6.20
N GLY A 791 -31.22 -6.26 -6.77
CA GLY A 791 -31.52 -4.88 -6.40
C GLY A 791 -30.85 -4.42 -5.10
N GLU A 792 -29.91 -5.21 -4.56
CA GLU A 792 -29.11 -4.88 -3.38
C GLU A 792 -27.65 -4.64 -3.74
N PHE A 793 -27.03 -3.68 -3.06
CA PHE A 793 -25.60 -3.39 -3.17
C PHE A 793 -25.10 -2.71 -1.90
N ARG A 794 -23.90 -3.03 -1.43
CA ARG A 794 -23.25 -2.36 -0.31
C ARG A 794 -21.80 -2.07 -0.66
N THR A 795 -21.30 -0.91 -0.27
CA THR A 795 -19.90 -0.54 -0.51
C THR A 795 -19.39 0.43 0.55
N PHE A 796 -18.11 0.31 0.88
CA PHE A 796 -17.34 1.32 1.61
C PHE A 796 -17.06 2.55 0.72
N TRP A 797 -17.12 3.75 1.30
CA TRP A 797 -16.68 4.99 0.67
C TRP A 797 -15.83 5.81 1.65
N SER A 798 -14.89 6.61 1.14
CA SER A 798 -14.00 7.44 1.95
C SER A 798 -13.59 8.72 1.22
N LEU A 799 -13.56 9.84 1.93
CA LEU A 799 -13.12 11.15 1.47
C LEU A 799 -12.39 11.90 2.60
N ASP A 800 -11.92 13.13 2.37
CA ASP A 800 -11.15 13.91 3.34
C ASP A 800 -11.90 14.19 4.65
N SER A 801 -13.22 14.36 4.58
CA SER A 801 -14.06 14.76 5.72
C SER A 801 -14.53 13.58 6.59
N GLY A 802 -14.50 12.37 6.04
CA GLY A 802 -14.99 11.17 6.72
C GLY A 802 -15.18 9.99 5.77
N TRP A 803 -15.64 8.88 6.34
CA TRP A 803 -15.88 7.64 5.61
C TRP A 803 -17.07 6.88 6.19
N GLY A 804 -17.60 5.95 5.40
CA GLY A 804 -18.74 5.15 5.81
C GLY A 804 -19.19 4.16 4.75
N GLU A 805 -20.50 3.91 4.73
CA GLU A 805 -21.09 2.92 3.84
C GLU A 805 -22.23 3.50 3.02
N PHE A 806 -22.36 2.98 1.81
CA PHE A 806 -23.54 3.20 0.97
C PHE A 806 -24.22 1.86 0.72
N LYS A 807 -25.55 1.83 0.90
CA LYS A 807 -26.38 0.63 0.72
C LYS A 807 -27.55 0.95 -0.21
N ILE A 808 -27.85 0.01 -1.10
CA ILE A 808 -29.06 -0.01 -1.92
C ILE A 808 -29.86 -1.25 -1.51
N THR A 809 -31.17 -1.06 -1.38
CA THR A 809 -32.17 -2.13 -1.30
C THR A 809 -33.30 -1.83 -2.30
N PRO A 810 -34.23 -2.76 -2.56
CA PRO A 810 -35.38 -2.48 -3.44
C PRO A 810 -36.32 -1.39 -2.91
N GLN A 811 -36.25 -0.99 -1.63
CA GLN A 811 -37.14 -0.01 -1.02
C GLN A 811 -36.47 1.35 -0.74
N HIS A 812 -35.16 1.36 -0.55
CA HIS A 812 -34.43 2.59 -0.21
C HIS A 812 -32.94 2.51 -0.56
N SER A 813 -32.30 3.68 -0.64
CA SER A 813 -30.84 3.84 -0.56
C SER A 813 -30.47 4.49 0.78
N SER A 814 -29.32 4.14 1.36
CA SER A 814 -28.81 4.78 2.58
C SER A 814 -27.33 5.14 2.46
N LEU A 815 -26.98 6.33 2.93
CA LEU A 815 -25.62 6.82 3.08
C LEU A 815 -25.34 7.02 4.58
N GLU A 816 -24.49 6.16 5.14
CA GLU A 816 -24.11 6.15 6.55
C GLU A 816 -22.70 6.70 6.71
N VAL A 817 -22.49 7.59 7.70
CA VAL A 817 -21.16 8.08 8.07
C VAL A 817 -20.70 7.32 9.31
N LEU A 818 -19.58 6.59 9.21
CA LEU A 818 -19.06 5.77 10.30
C LEU A 818 -17.93 6.47 11.08
N TYR A 819 -17.28 7.45 10.45
CA TYR A 819 -16.20 8.26 11.05
C TYR A 819 -16.14 9.63 10.37
N GLY A 820 -15.78 10.66 11.14
CA GLY A 820 -15.74 12.03 10.67
C GLY A 820 -17.13 12.62 10.48
N SER A 821 -17.29 13.44 9.43
CA SER A 821 -18.56 14.10 9.10
C SER A 821 -18.63 14.34 7.59
N LEU A 822 -19.84 14.54 7.05
CA LEU A 822 -20.04 14.83 5.63
C LEU A 822 -21.03 15.99 5.46
N ASN A 823 -20.60 17.07 4.82
CA ASN A 823 -21.50 18.14 4.41
C ASN A 823 -21.96 17.92 2.96
N LEU A 824 -23.22 17.52 2.80
CA LEU A 824 -23.79 17.11 1.53
C LEU A 824 -24.87 18.09 1.06
N ARG A 825 -24.77 18.52 -0.20
CA ARG A 825 -25.78 19.32 -0.91
C ARG A 825 -26.51 18.53 -1.98
N SER A 826 -25.86 17.52 -2.57
CA SER A 826 -26.47 16.70 -3.61
C SER A 826 -26.00 15.26 -3.54
N LEU A 827 -26.95 14.33 -3.60
CA LEU A 827 -26.68 12.89 -3.75
C LEU A 827 -27.11 12.46 -5.16
N GLN A 828 -26.14 12.03 -5.98
CA GLN A 828 -26.36 11.62 -7.36
C GLN A 828 -26.58 10.11 -7.44
N LEU A 829 -27.82 9.70 -7.71
CA LEU A 829 -28.23 8.31 -7.85
C LEU A 829 -28.90 8.12 -9.23
N PRO A 830 -28.12 8.02 -10.33
CA PRO A 830 -28.68 7.97 -11.69
C PRO A 830 -29.70 6.85 -11.91
N PHE A 831 -29.56 5.73 -11.19
CA PHE A 831 -30.51 4.61 -11.24
C PHE A 831 -31.90 4.95 -10.70
N LEU A 832 -32.07 6.10 -10.02
CA LEU A 832 -33.36 6.64 -9.61
C LEU A 832 -33.93 7.67 -10.59
N ALA A 833 -33.35 7.88 -11.78
CA ALA A 833 -33.82 8.88 -12.74
C ALA A 833 -35.34 8.79 -13.01
N GLU A 834 -35.87 7.59 -13.23
CA GLU A 834 -37.30 7.33 -13.47
C GLU A 834 -38.10 6.97 -12.21
N ALA A 835 -37.45 6.69 -11.08
CA ALA A 835 -38.11 6.26 -9.84
C ALA A 835 -38.63 7.47 -9.03
N ALA A 836 -39.82 7.36 -8.43
CA ALA A 836 -40.29 8.39 -7.51
C ALA A 836 -39.60 8.25 -6.14
N VAL A 837 -39.19 9.37 -5.54
CA VAL A 837 -38.62 9.42 -4.19
C VAL A 837 -39.73 9.91 -3.25
N ALA A 838 -40.13 9.06 -2.31
CA ALA A 838 -41.20 9.34 -1.36
C ALA A 838 -40.76 10.31 -0.27
N ALA A 839 -39.56 10.10 0.27
CA ALA A 839 -38.98 10.93 1.33
C ALA A 839 -37.46 10.80 1.36
N VAL A 840 -36.81 11.80 1.96
CA VAL A 840 -35.41 11.75 2.36
C VAL A 840 -35.37 12.05 3.86
N THR A 841 -34.67 11.24 4.65
CA THR A 841 -34.57 11.40 6.12
C THR A 841 -33.11 11.35 6.57
N LEU A 842 -32.81 12.03 7.68
CA LEU A 842 -31.57 11.91 8.45
C LEU A 842 -31.95 11.38 9.83
N ASP A 843 -31.57 10.15 10.16
CA ASP A 843 -31.98 9.46 11.40
C ASP A 843 -33.49 9.61 11.68
N ASP A 844 -34.32 9.28 10.68
CA ASP A 844 -35.79 9.40 10.68
C ASP A 844 -36.38 10.81 10.61
N GLU A 845 -35.57 11.87 10.73
CA GLU A 845 -36.04 13.25 10.60
C GLU A 845 -36.11 13.68 9.12
N PRO A 846 -37.25 14.21 8.62
CA PRO A 846 -37.40 14.59 7.22
C PRO A 846 -36.44 15.70 6.77
N VAL A 847 -35.79 15.50 5.63
CA VAL A 847 -34.92 16.48 4.96
C VAL A 847 -35.62 17.02 3.70
N SER A 848 -35.64 18.34 3.53
CA SER A 848 -36.22 18.97 2.34
C SER A 848 -35.33 18.74 1.11
N PHE A 849 -35.89 18.16 0.06
CA PHE A 849 -35.14 17.79 -1.15
C PHE A 849 -35.87 18.16 -2.45
N GLN A 850 -35.11 18.24 -3.53
CA GLN A 850 -35.61 18.26 -4.90
C GLN A 850 -34.92 17.16 -5.70
N LYS A 851 -35.70 16.43 -6.51
CA LYS A 851 -35.17 15.39 -7.39
C LYS A 851 -35.22 15.85 -8.84
N GLN A 852 -34.09 15.75 -9.54
CA GLN A 852 -34.00 15.96 -10.99
C GLN A 852 -33.02 14.93 -11.58
N ASP A 853 -33.45 14.14 -12.57
CA ASP A 853 -32.60 13.20 -13.32
C ASP A 853 -31.72 12.28 -12.44
N GLY A 854 -32.27 11.83 -11.31
CA GLY A 854 -31.57 10.96 -10.34
C GLY A 854 -30.68 11.71 -9.34
N ALA A 855 -30.51 13.02 -9.48
CA ALA A 855 -29.86 13.87 -8.47
C ALA A 855 -30.88 14.33 -7.41
N ILE A 856 -30.51 14.15 -6.14
CA ILE A 856 -31.30 14.55 -4.97
C ILE A 856 -30.59 15.75 -4.33
N SER A 857 -31.10 16.95 -4.59
CA SER A 857 -30.57 18.20 -4.06
C SER A 857 -31.20 18.51 -2.70
N LEU A 858 -30.37 18.68 -1.67
CA LEU A 858 -30.77 18.98 -0.29
C LEU A 858 -30.81 20.51 -0.11
N GLN A 859 -31.99 21.09 0.12
CA GLN A 859 -32.22 22.54 -0.08
C GLN A 859 -31.39 23.48 0.81
N ALA A 860 -30.91 23.02 1.96
CA ALA A 860 -30.08 23.81 2.88
C ALA A 860 -28.65 23.26 3.03
N GLY A 861 -28.28 22.23 2.25
CA GLY A 861 -27.21 21.32 2.64
C GLY A 861 -27.59 20.49 3.87
N THR A 862 -26.88 19.40 4.11
CA THR A 862 -27.11 18.50 5.23
C THR A 862 -25.78 18.01 5.75
N GLU A 863 -25.50 18.32 7.01
CA GLU A 863 -24.34 17.81 7.71
C GLU A 863 -24.71 16.47 8.35
N ILE A 864 -23.99 15.42 7.97
CA ILE A 864 -24.19 14.04 8.44
C ILE A 864 -22.99 13.71 9.33
N GLN A 865 -23.22 13.54 10.63
CA GLN A 865 -22.18 13.20 11.60
C GLN A 865 -21.92 11.69 11.66
N ALA A 866 -20.78 11.29 12.24
CA ALA A 866 -20.53 9.89 12.55
C ALA A 866 -21.67 9.26 13.36
N GLY A 867 -22.12 8.08 12.92
CA GLY A 867 -23.26 7.34 13.46
C GLY A 867 -24.61 7.69 12.84
N GLN A 868 -24.68 8.73 11.99
CA GLN A 868 -25.92 9.13 11.33
C GLN A 868 -26.06 8.52 9.94
N THR A 869 -27.32 8.33 9.52
CA THR A 869 -27.66 7.79 8.20
C THR A 869 -28.64 8.71 7.46
N LEU A 870 -28.26 9.13 6.26
CA LEU A 870 -29.16 9.73 5.29
C LEU A 870 -29.85 8.64 4.47
N GLN A 871 -31.17 8.54 4.53
CA GLN A 871 -31.95 7.57 3.77
C GLN A 871 -32.78 8.24 2.68
N VAL A 872 -32.86 7.59 1.52
CA VAL A 872 -33.70 7.96 0.37
C VAL A 872 -34.71 6.85 0.18
N LEU A 873 -35.97 7.11 0.51
CA LEU A 873 -37.07 6.15 0.40
C LEU A 873 -37.70 6.23 -0.99
N TYR A 874 -37.87 5.09 -1.64
CA TYR A 874 -38.55 5.01 -2.94
C TYR A 874 -40.07 5.00 -2.74
N ALA A 875 -40.82 5.46 -3.74
CA ALA A 875 -42.29 5.50 -3.71
C ALA A 875 -42.95 4.30 -4.40
#